data_AF-A0A940ZPP5-F1
#
_entry.id   AF-A0A940ZPP5-F1
#
_cell.length_a   1.000
_cell.length_b   1.000
_cell.length_c   1.000
_cell.angle_alpha   90.00
_cell.angle_beta   90.00
_cell.angle_gamma   90.00
#
_symmetry.space_group_name_H-M   'P 1'
#
loop_
_entity.id
_entity.type
_entity.pdbx_description
1 polymer ?
#
loop_
_entity_poly.entity_id
_entity_poly.type
_entity_poly.pdbx_seq_one_letter_code
_entity_poly.pdbx_strand_id
1 'polypeptide(L)'
;MQSAEYKIGLVISTLSLLEEMKKIADKKALHLEISHKGLDEAISDGKRMEANGVDVIISRLGTAKMLRDNLHIPVLSLPDASIDIFKSLIEASKLGTKIILATFMHKVEGLATIEKLLNIQIYQAVYTDLASMENSMILAKYRGYDLAVGGGLTMQLCQKHNLKYVELQTNVDIISAVFEDAKSVAQINREEQKKAYRYQCIIDATTEGIIAVDDQGRINAINRAACEILKINPRVTGSPISQYLGKNFLQTVLNAKRPVANQIQKIGGELFVFNQLPMQMHDETIGKVLTIKTISNVIKVENEVRRNLTRGLVAKYFIEDLVHKSIPMQEIVLRARKFAQIDSTILIMGATGTGKEILAQGIHNLSKRAKYPFVSVNCGAFPEQLLESELFGYEEGAFTGSRKGGKPGLIELAHKGTFFLDEIDSMPTNVQTRLLRVIQEREVMRLGADQKIPVDIRIIAAANRDLSISVREGRFREDFFFRLNVLRLHIPPLVDRRDDIPVLFDHFIRMFAEKYNLDPIVLPESYVERLMMYSWPGNVRQLRNFVERLVLCSDLGLHIKPLDELYGELAQYQPTVTSVQHEPDAESLRQKMKLTKNNHEAAFIQKALEDSRFCKTKAARKLGISRTTLWRKMNSSS
;
A
#
# COMPACT_ATOMS: atom_id res chain seq x y z
N MET A 1 47.67 3.34 -16.07
CA MET A 1 47.95 4.56 -15.28
C MET A 1 46.98 4.59 -14.12
N GLN A 2 47.42 4.28 -12.91
CA GLN A 2 46.60 4.48 -11.72
C GLN A 2 46.37 5.99 -11.59
N SER A 3 45.11 6.43 -11.63
CA SER A 3 44.78 7.83 -11.33
C SER A 3 45.30 8.13 -9.93
N ALA A 4 46.07 9.21 -9.78
CA ALA A 4 46.55 9.63 -8.47
C ALA A 4 45.38 9.70 -7.48
N GLU A 5 45.55 9.05 -6.33
CA GLU A 5 44.46 8.77 -5.41
C GLU A 5 43.89 10.05 -4.77
N TYR A 6 44.70 11.11 -4.61
CA TYR A 6 44.30 12.40 -4.00
C TYR A 6 45.02 13.59 -4.67
N LYS A 7 44.35 14.74 -4.77
CA LYS A 7 44.91 16.01 -5.26
C LYS A 7 45.28 16.89 -4.08
N ILE A 8 46.55 17.27 -3.96
CA ILE A 8 47.06 18.12 -2.87
C ILE A 8 47.43 19.49 -3.44
N GLY A 9 46.92 20.55 -2.84
CA GLY A 9 47.30 21.92 -3.14
C GLY A 9 48.53 22.33 -2.34
N LEU A 10 49.53 22.93 -2.98
CA LEU A 10 50.67 23.54 -2.32
C LEU A 10 50.61 25.05 -2.53
N VAL A 11 50.49 25.79 -1.44
CA VAL A 11 50.53 27.26 -1.47
C VAL A 11 51.77 27.69 -0.69
N ILE A 12 52.89 27.87 -1.39
CA ILE A 12 54.20 28.11 -0.80
C ILE A 12 54.90 29.23 -1.55
N SER A 13 55.21 30.32 -0.84
CA SER A 13 55.89 31.50 -1.42
C SER A 13 57.39 31.30 -1.66
N THR A 14 58.00 30.26 -1.07
CA THR A 14 59.45 30.02 -1.18
C THR A 14 59.77 28.94 -2.22
N LEU A 15 60.63 29.25 -3.20
CA LEU A 15 60.90 28.37 -4.34
C LEU A 15 61.67 27.10 -3.97
N SER A 16 62.70 27.23 -3.14
CA SER A 16 63.53 26.13 -2.61
C SER A 16 62.70 25.10 -1.83
N LEU A 17 61.90 25.56 -0.86
CA LEU A 17 60.97 24.69 -0.13
C LEU A 17 60.00 24.00 -1.09
N LEU A 18 59.45 24.72 -2.08
CA LEU A 18 58.55 24.14 -3.06
C LEU A 18 59.23 23.06 -3.91
N GLU A 19 60.48 23.26 -4.34
CA GLU A 19 61.26 22.26 -5.06
C GLU A 19 61.50 21.00 -4.22
N GLU A 20 61.78 21.17 -2.93
CA GLU A 20 61.95 20.04 -2.00
C GLU A 20 60.64 19.28 -1.80
N MET A 21 59.53 20.00 -1.62
CA MET A 21 58.19 19.42 -1.56
C MET A 21 57.81 18.69 -2.85
N LYS A 22 58.16 19.23 -4.03
CA LYS A 22 57.96 18.57 -5.33
C LYS A 22 58.73 17.26 -5.41
N LYS A 23 60.01 17.25 -5.05
CA LYS A 23 60.84 16.03 -5.06
C LYS A 23 60.25 14.93 -4.17
N ILE A 24 59.72 15.29 -3.00
CA ILE A 24 59.08 14.33 -2.08
C ILE A 24 57.75 13.86 -2.66
N ALA A 25 56.95 14.76 -3.24
CA ALA A 25 55.68 14.43 -3.86
C ALA A 25 55.84 13.50 -5.07
N ASP A 26 56.85 13.72 -5.92
CA ASP A 26 57.17 12.87 -7.06
C ASP A 26 57.55 11.46 -6.61
N LYS A 27 58.39 11.34 -5.57
CA LYS A 27 58.73 10.04 -4.94
C LYS A 27 57.51 9.32 -4.39
N LYS A 28 56.49 10.06 -3.93
CA LYS A 28 55.24 9.53 -3.37
C LYS A 28 54.11 9.43 -4.40
N ALA A 29 54.35 9.72 -5.68
CA ALA A 29 53.37 9.73 -6.78
C ALA A 29 52.11 10.58 -6.48
N LEU A 30 52.28 11.74 -5.84
CA LEU A 30 51.20 12.66 -5.47
C LEU A 30 50.87 13.63 -6.61
N HIS A 31 49.58 13.94 -6.82
CA HIS A 31 49.16 14.96 -7.77
C HIS A 31 49.09 16.33 -7.09
N LEU A 32 49.90 17.27 -7.56
CA LEU A 32 50.02 18.60 -6.95
C LEU A 32 49.39 19.70 -7.82
N GLU A 33 48.64 20.60 -7.19
CA GLU A 33 48.33 21.93 -7.75
C GLU A 33 49.10 22.99 -6.95
N ILE A 34 49.76 23.93 -7.61
CA ILE A 34 50.77 24.77 -6.95
C ILE A 34 50.46 26.26 -7.11
N SER A 35 50.65 27.03 -6.05
CA SER A 35 50.64 28.49 -6.03
C SER A 35 51.86 29.03 -5.28
N HIS A 36 52.39 30.14 -5.79
CA HIS A 36 53.56 30.85 -5.24
C HIS A 36 53.20 32.07 -4.39
N LYS A 37 51.91 32.28 -4.10
CA LYS A 37 51.43 33.45 -3.35
C LYS A 37 51.45 33.18 -1.83
N GLY A 38 51.40 34.25 -1.04
CA GLY A 38 51.34 34.18 0.42
C GLY A 38 50.30 35.14 1.01
N LEU A 39 49.91 34.90 2.27
CA LEU A 39 48.92 35.70 3.00
C LEU A 39 47.64 35.92 2.18
N ASP A 40 47.10 37.14 2.14
CA ASP A 40 45.81 37.46 1.53
C ASP A 40 45.80 37.20 0.01
N GLU A 41 46.93 37.37 -0.66
CA GLU A 41 47.05 37.15 -2.11
C GLU A 41 46.81 35.67 -2.49
N ALA A 42 47.02 34.75 -1.55
CA ALA A 42 46.81 33.32 -1.77
C ALA A 42 45.34 32.91 -1.78
N ILE A 43 44.43 33.73 -1.24
CA ILE A 43 43.00 33.36 -1.09
C ILE A 43 42.35 33.09 -2.45
N SER A 44 42.68 33.89 -3.48
CA SER A 44 42.15 33.69 -4.83
C SER A 44 42.58 32.35 -5.43
N ASP A 45 43.83 31.97 -5.19
CA ASP A 45 44.40 30.72 -5.71
C ASP A 45 43.87 29.52 -4.93
N GLY A 46 43.67 29.66 -3.62
CA GLY A 46 43.01 28.66 -2.78
C GLY A 46 41.58 28.36 -3.23
N LYS A 47 40.78 29.39 -3.54
CA LYS A 47 39.41 29.22 -4.06
C LYS A 47 39.39 28.54 -5.43
N ARG A 48 40.37 28.84 -6.28
CA ARG A 48 40.55 28.15 -7.56
C ARG A 48 40.90 26.67 -7.37
N MET A 49 41.82 26.36 -6.45
CA MET A 49 42.20 24.99 -6.10
C MET A 49 41.00 24.19 -5.57
N GLU A 50 40.20 24.78 -4.69
CA GLU A 50 38.96 24.20 -4.18
C GLU A 50 37.98 23.87 -5.33
N ALA A 51 37.75 24.82 -6.25
CA ALA A 51 36.91 24.60 -7.42
C ALA A 51 37.45 23.50 -8.37
N ASN A 52 38.77 23.32 -8.43
CA ASN A 52 39.43 22.28 -9.23
C ASN A 52 39.41 20.88 -8.58
N GLY A 53 38.80 20.77 -7.40
CA GLY A 53 38.66 19.52 -6.64
C GLY A 53 39.95 19.10 -5.94
N VAL A 54 40.72 20.05 -5.43
CA VAL A 54 41.81 19.77 -4.49
C VAL A 54 41.21 19.27 -3.17
N ASP A 55 41.76 18.16 -2.64
CA ASP A 55 41.22 17.50 -1.45
C ASP A 55 41.73 18.14 -0.14
N VAL A 56 42.95 18.69 -0.17
CA VAL A 56 43.63 19.30 0.97
C VAL A 56 44.69 20.28 0.48
N ILE A 57 44.90 21.39 1.19
CA ILE A 57 45.99 22.34 0.90
C ILE A 57 47.05 22.28 1.99
N ILE A 58 48.33 22.36 1.64
CA ILE A 58 49.45 22.55 2.55
C ILE A 58 50.02 23.95 2.33
N SER A 59 50.21 24.70 3.42
CA SER A 59 50.81 26.04 3.37
C SER A 59 51.58 26.38 4.66
N ARG A 60 52.36 27.46 4.66
CA ARG A 60 53.03 28.00 5.87
C ARG A 60 52.01 28.69 6.79
N LEU A 61 52.27 28.68 8.09
CA LEU A 61 51.36 29.13 9.17
C LEU A 61 50.46 30.34 8.82
N GLY A 62 51.06 31.48 8.43
CA GLY A 62 50.30 32.69 8.13
C GLY A 62 49.31 32.55 6.99
N THR A 63 49.79 32.04 5.85
CA THR A 63 48.95 31.78 4.67
C THR A 63 47.93 30.67 4.96
N ALA A 64 48.31 29.61 5.67
CA ALA A 64 47.43 28.51 6.03
C ALA A 64 46.25 28.96 6.90
N LYS A 65 46.46 29.93 7.80
CA LYS A 65 45.37 30.54 8.58
C LYS A 65 44.40 31.29 7.68
N MET A 66 44.89 32.18 6.81
CA MET A 66 44.04 32.93 5.88
C MET A 66 43.23 32.02 4.96
N LEU A 67 43.83 30.91 4.52
CA LEU A 67 43.13 29.92 3.70
C LEU A 67 42.06 29.17 4.49
N ARG A 68 42.32 28.76 5.75
CA ARG A 68 41.30 28.09 6.59
C ARG A 68 40.08 28.96 6.83
N ASP A 69 40.28 30.26 7.03
CA ASP A 69 39.19 31.19 7.30
C ASP A 69 38.33 31.48 6.05
N ASN A 70 38.78 31.07 4.85
CA ASN A 70 38.17 31.44 3.56
C ASN A 70 37.82 30.26 2.64
N LEU A 71 38.12 29.01 3.02
CA LEU A 71 37.91 27.80 2.22
C LEU A 71 37.10 26.75 2.98
N HIS A 72 36.42 25.85 2.26
CA HIS A 72 35.67 24.72 2.82
C HIS A 72 36.45 23.40 2.79
N ILE A 73 37.61 23.37 2.12
CA ILE A 73 38.53 22.24 2.12
C ILE A 73 39.56 22.34 3.25
N PRO A 74 40.05 21.23 3.79
CA PRO A 74 41.03 21.23 4.86
C PRO A 74 42.36 21.87 4.41
N VAL A 75 42.98 22.62 5.32
CA VAL A 75 44.28 23.26 5.09
C VAL A 75 45.22 22.91 6.23
N LEU A 76 46.32 22.22 5.90
CA LEU A 76 47.39 21.86 6.82
C LEU A 76 48.48 22.92 6.83
N SER A 77 48.99 23.19 8.02
CA SER A 77 50.06 24.17 8.23
C SER A 77 51.39 23.44 8.38
N LEU A 78 52.41 23.87 7.63
CA LEU A 78 53.80 23.48 7.89
C LEU A 78 54.26 24.19 9.18
N PRO A 79 54.63 23.46 10.24
CA PRO A 79 55.10 24.07 11.47
C PRO A 79 56.51 24.62 11.30
N ASP A 80 56.79 25.74 11.94
CA ASP A 80 58.16 26.24 12.12
C ASP A 80 58.75 25.55 13.35
N ALA A 81 59.49 24.45 13.16
CA ALA A 81 60.10 23.73 14.27
C ALA A 81 61.24 24.57 14.89
N SER A 82 61.38 24.57 16.22
CA SER A 82 62.43 25.33 16.90
C SER A 82 63.83 24.98 16.39
N ILE A 83 64.07 23.70 16.05
CA ILE A 83 65.35 23.24 15.50
C ILE A 83 65.68 23.85 14.14
N ASP A 84 64.67 24.11 13.32
CA ASP A 84 64.82 24.71 12.00
C ASP A 84 65.19 26.19 12.14
N ILE A 85 64.52 26.89 13.05
CA ILE A 85 64.87 28.26 13.44
C ILE A 85 66.31 28.32 13.96
N PHE A 86 66.71 27.40 14.85
CA PHE A 86 68.07 27.37 15.38
C PHE A 86 69.13 27.11 14.30
N LYS A 87 68.90 26.17 13.38
CA LYS A 87 69.81 25.90 12.25
C LYS A 87 69.99 27.14 11.37
N SER A 88 68.90 27.80 10.99
CA SER A 88 68.96 29.03 10.20
C SER A 88 69.64 30.18 10.95
N LEU A 89 69.48 30.27 12.27
CA LEU A 89 70.21 31.26 13.09
C LEU A 89 71.72 30.99 13.15
N ILE A 90 72.16 29.72 13.19
CA ILE A 90 73.58 29.34 13.12
C ILE A 90 74.20 29.70 11.76
N GLU A 91 73.43 29.55 10.68
CA GLU A 91 73.88 29.99 9.36
C GLU A 91 73.97 31.52 9.27
N ALA A 92 72.93 32.19 9.76
CA ALA A 92 72.87 33.65 9.79
C ALA A 92 73.96 34.27 10.67
N SER A 93 74.35 33.65 11.78
CA SER A 93 75.43 34.14 12.65
C SER A 93 76.80 34.16 11.96
N LYS A 94 76.98 33.43 10.86
CA LYS A 94 78.21 33.48 10.04
C LYS A 94 78.26 34.71 9.11
N LEU A 95 77.11 35.35 8.86
CA LEU A 95 76.94 36.45 7.90
C LEU A 95 76.72 37.82 8.55
N GLY A 96 76.32 37.84 9.82
CA GLY A 96 76.11 39.05 10.60
C GLY A 96 75.77 38.78 12.06
N THR A 97 75.94 39.79 12.90
CA THR A 97 75.68 39.69 14.35
C THR A 97 74.36 40.33 14.77
N LYS A 98 73.70 41.12 13.91
CA LYS A 98 72.39 41.74 14.18
C LYS A 98 71.34 41.20 13.23
N ILE A 99 70.52 40.27 13.73
CA ILE A 99 69.62 39.44 12.94
C ILE A 99 68.16 39.80 13.20
N ILE A 100 67.38 39.96 12.14
CA ILE A 100 65.92 40.12 12.17
C ILE A 100 65.31 38.73 12.03
N LEU A 101 64.57 38.24 13.02
CA LEU A 101 63.80 37.00 12.90
C LEU A 101 62.34 37.34 12.64
N ALA A 102 61.84 37.02 11.44
CA ALA A 102 60.44 37.25 11.10
C ALA A 102 59.55 36.11 11.62
N THR A 103 58.56 36.43 12.46
CA THR A 103 57.66 35.44 13.07
C THR A 103 56.19 35.84 12.93
N PHE A 104 55.32 34.88 12.61
CA PHE A 104 53.89 35.16 12.45
C PHE A 104 53.14 35.04 13.78
N MET A 105 52.40 36.08 14.18
CA MET A 105 51.54 36.21 15.37
C MET A 105 52.18 36.05 16.77
N HIS A 106 53.31 35.35 16.90
CA HIS A 106 53.91 35.03 18.20
C HIS A 106 55.42 35.30 18.22
N LYS A 107 55.93 35.57 19.43
CA LYS A 107 57.38 35.60 19.70
C LYS A 107 57.89 34.18 19.96
N VAL A 108 59.13 33.93 19.59
CA VAL A 108 59.85 32.70 19.92
C VAL A 108 60.53 32.91 21.27
N GLU A 109 60.23 32.04 22.21
CA GLU A 109 60.84 32.03 23.55
C GLU A 109 62.24 31.38 23.52
N GLY A 110 63.04 31.61 24.56
CA GLY A 110 64.36 30.98 24.70
C GLY A 110 65.48 31.54 23.81
N LEU A 111 65.19 32.53 22.95
CA LEU A 111 66.20 33.13 22.06
C LEU A 111 67.34 33.84 22.79
N ALA A 112 67.13 34.31 24.02
CA ALA A 112 68.19 34.94 24.82
C ALA A 112 69.38 34.00 25.08
N THR A 113 69.14 32.68 25.18
CA THR A 113 70.21 31.69 25.31
C THR A 113 71.00 31.57 24.00
N ILE A 114 70.30 31.62 22.86
CA ILE A 114 70.92 31.56 21.53
C ILE A 114 71.73 32.81 21.23
N GLU A 115 71.23 33.99 21.58
CA GLU A 115 71.96 35.26 21.46
C GLU A 115 73.32 35.19 22.16
N LYS A 116 73.36 34.63 23.38
CA LYS A 116 74.59 34.42 24.14
C LYS A 116 75.50 33.37 23.51
N LEU A 117 74.95 32.22 23.09
CA LEU A 117 75.73 31.11 22.54
C LEU A 117 76.37 31.44 21.19
N LEU A 118 75.67 32.17 20.33
CA LEU A 118 76.13 32.53 18.99
C LEU A 118 76.76 33.93 18.91
N ASN A 119 76.78 34.68 20.02
CA ASN A 119 77.25 36.06 20.09
C ASN A 119 76.56 36.97 19.05
N ILE A 120 75.22 36.92 19.02
CA ILE A 120 74.36 37.68 18.10
C ILE A 120 73.28 38.44 18.88
N GLN A 121 72.65 39.42 18.23
CA GLN A 121 71.46 40.14 18.69
C GLN A 121 70.29 39.82 17.75
N ILE A 122 69.15 39.42 18.29
CA ILE A 122 67.97 39.02 17.52
C ILE A 122 66.84 40.02 17.76
N TYR A 123 66.38 40.66 16.68
CA TYR A 123 65.16 41.44 16.67
C TYR A 123 64.02 40.57 16.12
N GLN A 124 63.04 40.25 16.96
CA GLN A 124 61.87 39.48 16.53
C GLN A 124 60.83 40.41 15.88
N ALA A 125 60.71 40.34 14.55
CA ALA A 125 59.70 41.03 13.78
C ALA A 125 58.42 40.20 13.74
N VAL A 126 57.56 40.37 14.76
CA VAL A 126 56.25 39.70 14.83
C VAL A 126 55.26 40.41 13.91
N TYR A 127 54.58 39.67 13.04
CA TYR A 127 53.64 40.24 12.07
C TYR A 127 52.32 39.46 11.97
N THR A 128 51.28 40.13 11.48
CA THR A 128 49.94 39.58 11.20
C THR A 128 49.55 39.64 9.73
N ASP A 129 50.22 40.50 8.97
CA ASP A 129 49.97 40.82 7.57
C ASP A 129 51.26 41.36 6.93
N LEU A 130 51.24 41.59 5.61
CA LEU A 130 52.42 42.03 4.86
C LEU A 130 52.89 43.44 5.29
N ALA A 131 51.97 44.34 5.60
CA ALA A 131 52.27 45.73 5.94
C ALA A 131 52.96 45.85 7.32
N SER A 132 52.44 45.14 8.32
CA SER A 132 53.04 45.04 9.66
C SER A 132 54.42 44.38 9.62
N MET A 133 54.60 43.37 8.76
CA MET A 133 55.90 42.75 8.52
C MET A 133 56.91 43.74 7.95
N GLU A 134 56.55 44.43 6.86
CA GLU A 134 57.41 45.42 6.20
C GLU A 134 57.80 46.56 7.17
N ASN A 135 56.84 47.12 7.90
CA ASN A 135 57.08 48.17 8.88
C ASN A 135 58.05 47.73 9.99
N SER A 136 57.88 46.51 10.51
CA SER A 136 58.74 45.97 11.56
C SER A 136 60.17 45.69 11.06
N MET A 137 60.31 45.19 9.83
CA MET A 137 61.63 44.96 9.21
C MET A 137 62.37 46.29 8.95
N ILE A 138 61.66 47.32 8.46
CA ILE A 138 62.22 48.66 8.25
C ILE A 138 62.69 49.26 9.58
N LEU A 139 61.87 49.15 10.63
CA LEU A 139 62.23 49.63 11.97
C LEU A 139 63.49 48.94 12.51
N ALA A 140 63.61 47.62 12.31
CA ALA A 140 64.80 46.87 12.69
C ALA A 140 66.03 47.34 11.89
N LYS A 141 65.88 47.59 10.59
CA LYS A 141 66.94 48.14 9.74
C LYS A 141 67.44 49.49 10.25
N TYR A 142 66.55 50.41 10.63
CA TYR A 142 66.94 51.70 11.23
C TYR A 142 67.69 51.55 12.56
N ARG A 143 67.45 50.45 13.30
CA ARG A 143 68.19 50.10 14.53
C ARG A 143 69.52 49.39 14.26
N GLY A 144 69.91 49.26 12.99
CA GLY A 144 71.18 48.70 12.54
C GLY A 144 71.19 47.19 12.39
N TYR A 145 70.02 46.54 12.28
CA TYR A 145 69.94 45.12 11.92
C TYR A 145 69.97 44.98 10.39
N ASP A 146 70.92 44.23 9.85
CA ASP A 146 71.21 44.18 8.40
C ASP A 146 70.96 42.80 7.76
N LEU A 147 70.63 41.79 8.55
CA LEU A 147 70.41 40.40 8.13
C LEU A 147 69.06 39.90 8.64
N ALA A 148 68.22 39.31 7.78
CA ALA A 148 66.96 38.71 8.20
C ALA A 148 66.91 37.19 7.98
N VAL A 149 66.21 36.50 8.87
CA VAL A 149 65.87 35.08 8.81
C VAL A 149 64.36 34.95 8.70
N GLY A 150 63.89 34.22 7.68
CA GLY A 150 62.48 33.94 7.48
C GLY A 150 62.19 33.20 6.18
N GLY A 151 60.91 33.11 5.80
CA GLY A 151 60.48 32.48 4.55
C GLY A 151 60.45 33.41 3.34
N GLY A 152 59.81 32.99 2.24
CA GLY A 152 59.82 33.69 0.95
C GLY A 152 59.32 35.14 0.99
N LEU A 153 58.34 35.49 1.83
CA LEU A 153 57.92 36.89 2.02
C LEU A 153 59.02 37.75 2.64
N THR A 154 59.81 37.18 3.53
CA THR A 154 60.98 37.85 4.13
C THR A 154 62.04 38.10 3.06
N MET A 155 62.27 37.13 2.18
CA MET A 155 63.18 37.28 1.04
C MET A 155 62.79 38.44 0.12
N GLN A 156 61.51 38.52 -0.25
CA GLN A 156 60.99 39.59 -1.11
C GLN A 156 61.19 40.98 -0.48
N LEU A 157 60.88 41.10 0.81
CA LEU A 157 61.10 42.34 1.56
C LEU A 157 62.59 42.67 1.73
N CYS A 158 63.44 41.68 1.97
CA CYS A 158 64.89 41.88 2.04
C CYS A 158 65.46 42.38 0.71
N GLN A 159 65.01 41.84 -0.42
CA GLN A 159 65.41 42.32 -1.76
C GLN A 159 64.96 43.77 -1.99
N LYS A 160 63.70 44.09 -1.65
CA LYS A 160 63.14 45.44 -1.78
C LYS A 160 63.91 46.47 -0.94
N HIS A 161 64.33 46.08 0.26
CA HIS A 161 64.99 46.96 1.23
C HIS A 161 66.50 46.77 1.34
N ASN A 162 67.12 46.00 0.44
CA ASN A 162 68.56 45.73 0.42
C ASN A 162 69.12 45.22 1.77
N LEU A 163 68.47 44.22 2.36
CA LEU A 163 68.91 43.50 3.55
C LEU A 163 69.52 42.15 3.15
N LYS A 164 70.51 41.66 3.91
CA LYS A 164 70.96 40.28 3.77
C LYS A 164 69.84 39.34 4.20
N TYR A 165 69.84 38.12 3.66
CA TYR A 165 68.77 37.16 3.90
C TYR A 165 69.36 35.76 4.09
N VAL A 166 68.81 35.04 5.08
CA VAL A 166 68.97 33.60 5.25
C VAL A 166 67.58 32.98 5.27
N GLU A 167 67.39 31.94 4.47
CA GLU A 167 66.12 31.24 4.41
C GLU A 167 65.91 30.37 5.65
N LEU A 168 64.67 30.40 6.16
CA LEU A 168 64.21 29.43 7.13
C LEU A 168 64.01 28.07 6.44
N GLN A 169 64.98 27.18 6.59
CA GLN A 169 64.91 25.82 6.05
C GLN A 169 63.94 24.96 6.85
N THR A 170 63.21 24.06 6.20
CA THR A 170 62.36 23.09 6.89
C THR A 170 62.91 21.70 6.72
N ASN A 171 62.97 20.94 7.81
CA ASN A 171 63.45 19.57 7.74
C ASN A 171 62.57 18.70 6.80
N VAL A 172 63.21 17.94 5.92
CA VAL A 172 62.61 16.93 5.03
C VAL A 172 61.67 15.98 5.78
N ASP A 173 62.02 15.59 7.01
CA ASP A 173 61.19 14.69 7.82
C ASP A 173 59.82 15.31 8.14
N ILE A 174 59.80 16.62 8.45
CA ILE A 174 58.57 17.39 8.71
C ILE A 174 57.74 17.47 7.43
N ILE A 175 58.38 17.77 6.30
CA ILE A 175 57.70 17.84 5.00
C ILE A 175 57.06 16.47 4.68
N SER A 176 57.80 15.38 4.88
CA SER A 176 57.31 14.02 4.64
C SER A 176 56.13 13.67 5.54
N ALA A 177 56.18 14.04 6.82
CA ALA A 177 55.10 13.82 7.79
C ALA A 177 53.83 14.58 7.41
N VAL A 178 53.95 15.87 7.06
CA VAL A 178 52.79 16.69 6.64
C VAL A 178 52.15 16.17 5.35
N PHE A 179 52.93 15.58 4.45
CA PHE A 179 52.34 14.89 3.28
C PHE A 179 51.57 13.61 3.65
N GLU A 180 51.99 12.86 4.67
CA GLU A 180 51.20 11.72 5.16
C GLU A 180 49.92 12.20 5.85
N ASP A 181 50.01 13.22 6.71
CA ASP A 181 48.84 13.84 7.34
C ASP A 181 47.86 14.37 6.28
N ALA A 182 48.38 14.99 5.21
CA ALA A 182 47.58 15.47 4.08
C ALA A 182 46.81 14.32 3.41
N LYS A 183 47.46 13.18 3.17
CA LYS A 183 46.78 12.00 2.62
C LYS A 183 45.69 11.48 3.56
N SER A 184 46.00 11.33 4.85
CA SER A 184 45.03 10.84 5.84
C SER A 184 43.81 11.77 5.94
N VAL A 185 44.03 13.09 5.98
CA VAL A 185 42.95 14.08 6.01
C VAL A 185 42.14 14.08 4.71
N ALA A 186 42.79 14.00 3.55
CA ALA A 186 42.12 13.90 2.25
C ALA A 186 41.25 12.63 2.16
N GLN A 187 41.77 11.50 2.65
CA GLN A 187 41.03 10.24 2.69
C GLN A 187 39.79 10.34 3.58
N ILE A 188 39.95 10.83 4.82
CA ILE A 188 38.84 10.99 5.76
C ILE A 188 37.74 11.89 5.18
N ASN A 189 38.12 13.05 4.62
CA ASN A 189 37.18 13.99 4.01
C ASN A 189 36.42 13.36 2.83
N ARG A 190 37.11 12.63 1.94
CA ARG A 190 36.44 11.91 0.84
C ARG A 190 35.52 10.80 1.32
N GLU A 191 35.91 10.05 2.34
CA GLU A 191 35.06 9.02 2.93
C GLU A 191 33.80 9.63 3.56
N GLU A 192 33.95 10.76 4.24
CA GLU A 192 32.83 11.53 4.81
C GLU A 192 31.88 12.04 3.72
N GLN A 193 32.42 12.64 2.65
CA GLN A 193 31.62 13.07 1.48
C GLN A 193 30.91 11.89 0.81
N LYS A 194 31.59 10.75 0.62
CA LYS A 194 30.97 9.53 0.08
C LYS A 194 29.87 9.00 0.99
N LYS A 195 30.06 9.02 2.32
CA LYS A 195 29.04 8.64 3.30
C LYS A 195 27.84 9.56 3.22
N ALA A 196 28.05 10.88 3.24
CA ALA A 196 26.99 11.88 3.12
C ALA A 196 26.19 11.71 1.82
N TYR A 197 26.87 11.55 0.68
CA TYR A 197 26.21 11.29 -0.61
C TYR A 197 25.41 9.99 -0.60
N ARG A 198 25.95 8.91 -0.01
CA ARG A 198 25.23 7.63 0.12
C ARG A 198 23.97 7.78 0.95
N TYR A 199 24.02 8.50 2.07
CA TYR A 199 22.82 8.78 2.88
C TYR A 199 21.80 9.60 2.10
N GLN A 200 22.23 10.61 1.35
CA GLN A 200 21.33 11.40 0.49
C GLN A 200 20.62 10.51 -0.53
N CYS A 201 21.34 9.61 -1.22
CA CYS A 201 20.75 8.66 -2.16
C CYS A 201 19.73 7.72 -1.50
N ILE A 202 20.02 7.22 -0.29
CA ILE A 202 19.10 6.34 0.44
C ILE A 202 17.79 7.07 0.76
N ILE A 203 17.88 8.31 1.21
CA ILE A 203 16.70 9.10 1.58
C ILE A 203 15.92 9.52 0.31
N ASP A 204 16.62 9.85 -0.79
CA ASP A 204 16.00 10.23 -2.08
C ASP A 204 15.36 9.04 -2.83
N ALA A 205 15.75 7.81 -2.52
CA ALA A 205 15.11 6.61 -3.09
C ALA A 205 13.69 6.37 -2.54
N THR A 206 13.33 7.02 -1.43
CA THR A 206 12.00 6.86 -0.81
C THR A 206 10.96 7.75 -1.49
N THR A 207 9.71 7.26 -1.54
CA THR A 207 8.56 8.04 -2.05
C THR A 207 7.93 8.93 -0.98
N GLU A 208 8.32 8.76 0.29
CA GLU A 208 7.89 9.60 1.40
C GLU A 208 8.74 10.87 1.45
N GLY A 209 8.12 12.00 1.76
CA GLY A 209 8.88 13.21 2.03
C GLY A 209 9.62 13.07 3.35
N ILE A 210 10.94 13.26 3.37
CA ILE A 210 11.77 13.20 4.56
C ILE A 210 12.44 14.56 4.77
N ILE A 211 12.33 15.09 5.99
CA ILE A 211 12.97 16.33 6.43
C ILE A 211 13.67 16.09 7.75
N ALA A 212 14.96 16.37 7.85
CA ALA A 212 15.71 16.38 9.10
C ALA A 212 15.92 17.83 9.56
N VAL A 213 15.67 18.10 10.83
CA VAL A 213 15.91 19.40 11.47
C VAL A 213 16.83 19.27 12.68
N ASP A 214 17.57 20.33 12.99
CA ASP A 214 18.34 20.45 14.24
C ASP A 214 17.43 20.73 15.45
N ASP A 215 18.05 20.88 16.62
CA ASP A 215 17.41 21.24 17.89
C ASP A 215 16.74 22.63 17.88
N GLN A 216 17.20 23.53 17.00
CA GLN A 216 16.64 24.86 16.77
C GLN A 216 15.54 24.89 15.68
N GLY A 217 15.26 23.75 15.03
CA GLY A 217 14.26 23.64 13.98
C GLY A 217 14.71 24.15 12.60
N ARG A 218 16.01 24.24 12.35
CA ARG A 218 16.56 24.51 11.02
C ARG A 218 16.74 23.22 10.24
N ILE A 219 16.52 23.29 8.93
CA ILE A 219 16.59 22.12 8.06
C ILE A 219 18.05 21.71 7.85
N ASN A 220 18.40 20.50 8.27
CA ASN A 220 19.73 19.91 8.05
C ASN A 220 19.75 19.08 6.77
N ALA A 221 18.66 18.36 6.47
CA ALA A 221 18.53 17.58 5.25
C ALA A 221 17.08 17.55 4.79
N ILE A 222 16.88 17.49 3.48
CA ILE A 222 15.57 17.32 2.85
C ILE A 222 15.73 16.47 1.60
N ASN A 223 14.79 15.55 1.38
CA ASN A 223 14.81 14.71 0.19
C ASN A 223 13.96 15.29 -0.94
N ARG A 224 14.14 14.73 -2.14
CA ARG A 224 13.42 15.12 -3.34
C ARG A 224 11.90 15.01 -3.17
N ALA A 225 11.41 13.91 -2.58
CA ALA A 225 9.98 13.70 -2.37
C ALA A 225 9.35 14.79 -1.47
N ALA A 226 10.03 15.24 -0.41
CA ALA A 226 9.55 16.32 0.45
C ALA A 226 9.47 17.65 -0.30
N CYS A 227 10.47 17.94 -1.14
CA CYS A 227 10.47 19.13 -1.99
C CYS A 227 9.28 19.12 -2.97
N GLU A 228 9.00 17.99 -3.61
CA GLU A 228 7.88 17.83 -4.54
C GLU A 228 6.52 17.92 -3.84
N ILE A 229 6.36 17.23 -2.70
CA ILE A 229 5.11 17.19 -1.91
C ILE A 229 4.78 18.59 -1.38
N LEU A 230 5.76 19.29 -0.79
CA LEU A 230 5.55 20.60 -0.18
C LEU A 230 5.72 21.76 -1.17
N LYS A 231 6.14 21.48 -2.41
CA LYS A 231 6.46 22.48 -3.46
C LYS A 231 7.51 23.48 -3.01
N ILE A 232 8.57 22.99 -2.36
CA ILE A 232 9.68 23.79 -1.82
C ILE A 232 10.94 23.58 -2.68
N ASN A 233 11.76 24.62 -2.80
CA ASN A 233 13.05 24.52 -3.47
C ASN A 233 14.04 23.65 -2.66
N PRO A 234 14.87 22.80 -3.28
CA PRO A 234 15.88 22.02 -2.55
C PRO A 234 16.93 22.86 -1.80
N ARG A 235 17.17 24.12 -2.18
CA ARG A 235 18.14 25.02 -1.54
C ARG A 235 17.58 25.69 -0.27
N VAL A 236 17.15 24.90 0.70
CA VAL A 236 16.54 25.38 1.96
C VAL A 236 17.26 24.92 3.21
N THR A 237 18.36 24.17 3.07
CA THR A 237 19.24 23.80 4.18
C THR A 237 19.67 25.04 4.96
N GLY A 238 19.65 24.96 6.29
CA GLY A 238 19.93 26.05 7.23
C GLY A 238 18.74 26.99 7.49
N SER A 239 17.68 26.94 6.67
CA SER A 239 16.48 27.74 6.87
C SER A 239 15.57 27.14 7.95
N PRO A 240 14.82 27.96 8.72
CA PRO A 240 13.89 27.46 9.73
C PRO A 240 12.66 26.78 9.09
N ILE A 241 12.35 25.55 9.52
CA ILE A 241 11.23 24.77 8.95
C ILE A 241 9.86 25.45 9.17
N SER A 242 9.73 26.33 10.17
CA SER A 242 8.52 27.11 10.42
C SER A 242 8.10 28.00 9.25
N GLN A 243 9.03 28.37 8.37
CA GLN A 243 8.71 29.14 7.17
C GLN A 243 7.83 28.34 6.19
N TYR A 244 7.90 27.01 6.24
CA TYR A 244 7.22 26.12 5.31
C TYR A 244 6.03 25.39 5.93
N LEU A 245 6.16 24.95 7.19
CA LEU A 245 5.13 24.17 7.89
C LEU A 245 4.32 25.01 8.91
N GLY A 246 4.68 26.28 9.12
CA GLY A 246 4.04 27.19 10.07
C GLY A 246 4.59 27.08 11.51
N LYS A 247 4.44 28.16 12.28
CA LYS A 247 5.02 28.27 13.64
C LYS A 247 4.40 27.31 14.66
N ASN A 248 3.10 27.04 14.57
CA ASN A 248 2.41 26.13 15.52
C ASN A 248 2.90 24.69 15.35
N PHE A 249 3.07 24.26 14.11
CA PHE A 249 3.57 22.91 13.82
C PHE A 249 5.03 22.77 14.25
N LEU A 250 5.86 23.81 14.08
CA LEU A 250 7.23 23.82 14.60
C LEU A 250 7.27 23.55 16.11
N GLN A 251 6.39 24.17 16.91
CA GLN A 251 6.38 23.92 18.36
C GLN A 251 6.03 22.47 18.69
N THR A 252 5.05 21.88 18.01
CA THR A 252 4.73 20.45 18.15
C THR A 252 5.95 19.59 17.85
N VAL A 253 6.65 19.92 16.76
CA VAL A 253 7.87 19.23 16.36
C VAL A 253 8.94 19.38 17.43
N LEU A 254 9.30 20.59 17.86
CA LEU A 254 10.38 20.81 18.84
C LEU A 254 10.06 20.28 20.24
N ASN A 255 8.80 20.24 20.66
CA ASN A 255 8.43 19.78 22.00
C ASN A 255 8.35 18.25 22.15
N ALA A 256 8.16 17.51 21.05
CA ALA A 256 8.04 16.06 21.12
C ALA A 256 9.36 15.36 21.49
N LYS A 257 9.41 14.80 22.71
CA LYS A 257 10.55 14.01 23.23
C LYS A 257 10.47 12.52 22.89
N ARG A 258 9.34 12.08 22.33
CA ARG A 258 9.08 10.68 21.92
C ARG A 258 8.61 10.67 20.47
N PRO A 259 8.69 9.52 19.78
CA PRO A 259 8.11 9.39 18.45
C PRO A 259 6.63 9.75 18.46
N VAL A 260 6.20 10.52 17.46
CA VAL A 260 4.80 10.89 17.26
C VAL A 260 4.41 10.50 15.84
N ALA A 261 3.33 9.74 15.69
CA ALA A 261 2.92 9.18 14.41
C ALA A 261 1.52 9.63 14.01
N ASN A 262 1.25 9.60 12.70
CA ASN A 262 -0.05 9.82 12.07
C ASN A 262 -0.71 11.16 12.40
N GLN A 263 0.08 12.23 12.58
CA GLN A 263 -0.48 13.56 12.77
C GLN A 263 -0.98 14.11 11.43
N ILE A 264 -2.26 14.48 11.39
CA ILE A 264 -2.85 15.10 10.21
C ILE A 264 -2.73 16.61 10.33
N GLN A 265 -2.06 17.24 9.36
CA GLN A 265 -1.90 18.69 9.32
C GLN A 265 -2.31 19.22 7.93
N LYS A 266 -3.04 20.34 7.93
CA LYS A 266 -3.40 21.06 6.72
C LYS A 266 -2.33 22.10 6.40
N ILE A 267 -1.77 22.04 5.20
CA ILE A 267 -0.75 22.98 4.70
C ILE A 267 -1.15 23.42 3.31
N GLY A 268 -1.25 24.74 3.07
CA GLY A 268 -1.60 25.29 1.75
C GLY A 268 -2.94 24.81 1.18
N GLY A 269 -3.87 24.30 2.02
CA GLY A 269 -5.15 23.76 1.57
C GLY A 269 -5.21 22.24 1.46
N GLU A 270 -4.08 21.56 1.40
CA GLU A 270 -3.98 20.10 1.30
C GLU A 270 -3.72 19.45 2.67
N LEU A 271 -4.17 18.20 2.85
CA LEU A 271 -3.99 17.44 4.07
C LEU A 271 -2.83 16.45 3.91
N PHE A 272 -1.94 16.46 4.90
CA PHE A 272 -0.77 15.60 4.95
C PHE A 272 -0.74 14.82 6.26
N VAL A 273 -0.14 13.64 6.21
CA VAL A 273 0.16 12.81 7.38
C VAL A 273 1.64 12.97 7.71
N PHE A 274 1.91 13.35 8.94
CA PHE A 274 3.25 13.55 9.48
C PHE A 274 3.58 12.47 10.52
N ASN A 275 4.78 11.92 10.40
CA ASN A 275 5.44 11.18 11.47
C ASN A 275 6.69 11.93 11.90
N GLN A 276 7.06 11.79 13.16
CA GLN A 276 8.17 12.48 13.75
C GLN A 276 8.96 11.53 14.64
N LEU A 277 10.27 11.48 14.40
CA LEU A 277 11.23 10.72 15.20
C LEU A 277 12.32 11.65 15.74
N PRO A 278 12.53 11.75 17.07
CA PRO A 278 13.66 12.47 17.62
C PRO A 278 14.99 11.76 17.31
N MET A 279 16.03 12.51 16.98
CA MET A 279 17.40 12.02 16.83
C MET A 279 18.13 12.20 18.15
N GLN A 280 18.56 11.09 18.75
CA GLN A 280 19.30 11.09 20.01
C GLN A 280 20.74 10.67 19.77
N MET A 281 21.67 11.41 20.39
CA MET A 281 23.08 11.05 20.45
C MET A 281 23.48 11.09 21.92
N HIS A 282 23.79 9.92 22.48
CA HIS A 282 23.89 9.73 23.93
C HIS A 282 22.60 10.21 24.64
N ASP A 283 22.71 11.07 25.65
CA ASP A 283 21.57 11.59 26.42
C ASP A 283 21.00 12.91 25.86
N GLU A 284 21.53 13.41 24.73
CA GLU A 284 21.12 14.67 24.12
C GLU A 284 20.33 14.46 22.83
N THR A 285 19.29 15.29 22.64
CA THR A 285 18.51 15.31 21.39
C THR A 285 19.15 16.31 20.44
N ILE A 286 19.78 15.80 19.39
CA ILE A 286 20.53 16.61 18.40
C ILE A 286 19.66 17.13 17.24
N GLY A 287 18.40 16.69 17.18
CA GLY A 287 17.47 17.11 16.13
C GLY A 287 16.31 16.13 15.97
N LYS A 288 15.56 16.23 14.87
CA LYS A 288 14.38 15.41 14.57
C LYS A 288 14.24 15.10 13.09
N VAL A 289 13.70 13.93 12.77
CA VAL A 289 13.31 13.52 11.42
C VAL A 289 11.79 13.56 11.31
N LEU A 290 11.28 14.22 10.29
CA LEU A 290 9.88 14.24 9.90
C LEU A 290 9.68 13.43 8.62
N THR A 291 8.67 12.57 8.59
CA THR A 291 8.19 11.96 7.35
C THR A 291 6.81 12.48 6.99
N ILE A 292 6.57 12.67 5.69
CA ILE A 292 5.40 13.35 5.14
C ILE A 292 4.79 12.50 4.03
N LYS A 293 3.48 12.26 4.13
CA LYS A 293 2.68 11.60 3.09
C LYS A 293 1.49 12.48 2.72
N THR A 294 1.12 12.46 1.45
CA THR A 294 -0.20 12.94 1.02
C THR A 294 -1.26 11.92 1.38
N ILE A 295 -2.42 12.36 1.87
CA ILE A 295 -3.57 11.47 2.12
C ILE A 295 -3.96 10.70 0.85
N SER A 296 -3.86 11.33 -0.32
CA SER A 296 -4.11 10.70 -1.62
C SER A 296 -3.24 9.47 -1.87
N ASN A 297 -1.97 9.49 -1.50
CA ASN A 297 -1.08 8.34 -1.67
C ASN A 297 -1.40 7.22 -0.66
N VAL A 298 -1.78 7.57 0.57
CA VAL A 298 -2.23 6.58 1.57
C VAL A 298 -3.46 5.83 1.05
N ILE A 299 -4.44 6.56 0.52
CA ILE A 299 -5.65 5.98 -0.09
C ILE A 299 -5.30 5.13 -1.32
N LYS A 300 -4.33 5.53 -2.16
CA LYS A 300 -3.91 4.74 -3.33
C LYS A 300 -3.28 3.39 -2.92
N VAL A 301 -2.37 3.40 -1.96
CA VAL A 301 -1.71 2.17 -1.46
C VAL A 301 -2.75 1.26 -0.82
N GLU A 302 -3.67 1.80 -0.01
CA GLU A 302 -4.78 1.04 0.55
C GLU A 302 -5.65 0.41 -0.54
N ASN A 303 -5.98 1.17 -1.59
CA ASN A 303 -6.74 0.65 -2.73
C ASN A 303 -5.98 -0.45 -3.49
N GLU A 304 -4.66 -0.37 -3.62
CA GLU A 304 -3.86 -1.42 -4.25
C GLU A 304 -3.78 -2.70 -3.39
N VAL A 305 -3.59 -2.55 -2.09
CA VAL A 305 -3.67 -3.67 -1.14
C VAL A 305 -5.04 -4.33 -1.20
N ARG A 306 -6.12 -3.54 -1.18
CA ARG A 306 -7.49 -4.04 -1.35
C ARG A 306 -7.70 -4.74 -2.69
N ARG A 307 -7.20 -4.18 -3.80
CA ARG A 307 -7.27 -4.81 -5.13
C ARG A 307 -6.58 -6.19 -5.14
N ASN A 308 -5.43 -6.32 -4.49
CA ASN A 308 -4.73 -7.59 -4.36
C ASN A 308 -5.52 -8.61 -3.50
N LEU A 309 -6.16 -8.15 -2.41
CA LEU A 309 -7.03 -8.99 -1.57
C LEU A 309 -8.33 -9.41 -2.28
N THR A 310 -8.81 -8.64 -3.25
CA THR A 310 -10.03 -8.95 -4.02
C THR A 310 -9.77 -9.82 -5.26
N ARG A 311 -8.53 -10.23 -5.53
CA ARG A 311 -8.21 -11.15 -6.65
C ARG A 311 -8.96 -12.47 -6.45
N GLY A 312 -9.95 -12.74 -7.32
CA GLY A 312 -10.82 -13.92 -7.26
C GLY A 312 -12.28 -13.65 -6.88
N LEU A 313 -12.59 -12.46 -6.34
CA LEU A 313 -13.95 -12.02 -6.01
C LEU A 313 -14.61 -11.35 -7.23
N VAL A 314 -14.70 -12.08 -8.35
CA VAL A 314 -15.27 -11.61 -9.61
C VAL A 314 -16.49 -12.43 -9.99
N ALA A 315 -17.51 -11.77 -10.56
CA ALA A 315 -18.67 -12.46 -11.11
C ALA A 315 -18.23 -13.22 -12.38
N LYS A 316 -18.48 -14.53 -12.40
CA LYS A 316 -18.10 -15.43 -13.50
C LYS A 316 -19.21 -15.56 -14.54
N TYR A 317 -20.46 -15.44 -14.11
CA TYR A 317 -21.63 -15.62 -14.97
C TYR A 317 -22.21 -14.30 -15.46
N PHE A 318 -22.62 -14.30 -16.71
CA PHE A 318 -23.32 -13.21 -17.37
C PHE A 318 -24.82 -13.50 -17.43
N ILE A 319 -25.62 -12.47 -17.74
CA ILE A 319 -27.07 -12.64 -17.83
C ILE A 319 -27.45 -13.58 -18.98
N GLU A 320 -26.61 -13.63 -20.02
CA GLU A 320 -26.74 -14.51 -21.18
C GLU A 320 -26.56 -15.99 -20.82
N ASP A 321 -25.86 -16.31 -19.73
CA ASP A 321 -25.70 -17.68 -19.25
C ASP A 321 -26.99 -18.25 -18.61
N LEU A 322 -27.99 -17.39 -18.35
CA LEU A 322 -29.30 -17.81 -17.87
C LEU A 322 -30.16 -18.27 -19.05
N VAL A 323 -29.94 -19.49 -19.52
CA VAL A 323 -30.68 -20.09 -20.65
C VAL A 323 -32.18 -20.22 -20.34
N HIS A 324 -33.03 -19.73 -21.24
CA HIS A 324 -34.49 -19.74 -21.10
C HIS A 324 -35.19 -19.54 -22.45
N LYS A 325 -36.49 -19.88 -22.51
CA LYS A 325 -37.39 -19.68 -23.66
C LYS A 325 -38.77 -19.15 -23.23
N SER A 326 -39.25 -19.56 -22.07
CA SER A 326 -40.55 -19.27 -21.49
C SER A 326 -40.77 -17.77 -21.25
N ILE A 327 -42.00 -17.31 -21.47
CA ILE A 327 -42.40 -15.91 -21.28
C ILE A 327 -42.11 -15.42 -19.84
N PRO A 328 -42.42 -16.19 -18.76
CA PRO A 328 -42.12 -15.75 -17.39
C PRO A 328 -40.64 -15.46 -17.16
N MET A 329 -39.74 -16.24 -17.74
CA MET A 329 -38.30 -16.00 -17.62
C MET A 329 -37.82 -14.81 -18.43
N GLN A 330 -38.36 -14.60 -19.63
CA GLN A 330 -38.04 -13.41 -20.44
C GLN A 330 -38.38 -12.12 -19.70
N GLU A 331 -39.56 -12.07 -19.05
CA GLU A 331 -39.95 -10.91 -18.23
C GLU A 331 -38.98 -10.67 -17.06
N ILE A 332 -38.52 -11.73 -16.39
CA ILE A 332 -37.56 -11.64 -15.28
C ILE A 332 -36.23 -11.08 -15.77
N VAL A 333 -35.73 -11.58 -16.91
CA VAL A 333 -34.47 -11.08 -17.50
C VAL A 333 -34.59 -9.61 -17.90
N LEU A 334 -35.71 -9.20 -18.48
CA LEU A 334 -35.97 -7.80 -18.82
C LEU A 334 -36.00 -6.91 -17.55
N ARG A 335 -36.65 -7.36 -16.48
CA ARG A 335 -36.65 -6.64 -15.20
C ARG A 335 -35.27 -6.59 -14.56
N ALA A 336 -34.53 -7.70 -14.59
CA ALA A 336 -33.17 -7.78 -14.07
C ALA A 336 -32.22 -6.82 -14.79
N ARG A 337 -32.32 -6.69 -16.12
CA ARG A 337 -31.54 -5.70 -16.90
C ARG A 337 -31.85 -4.26 -16.47
N LYS A 338 -33.12 -3.93 -16.20
CA LYS A 338 -33.52 -2.62 -15.66
C LYS A 338 -32.98 -2.40 -14.26
N PHE A 339 -33.13 -3.39 -13.37
CA PHE A 339 -32.65 -3.32 -12.00
C PHE A 339 -31.13 -3.24 -11.90
N ALA A 340 -30.38 -3.80 -12.86
CA ALA A 340 -28.93 -3.70 -12.91
C ALA A 340 -28.42 -2.24 -12.97
N GLN A 341 -29.18 -1.32 -13.54
CA GLN A 341 -28.84 0.11 -13.65
C GLN A 341 -29.05 0.92 -12.36
N ILE A 342 -29.73 0.34 -11.37
CA ILE A 342 -30.11 0.98 -10.11
C ILE A 342 -29.30 0.37 -8.98
N ASP A 343 -28.96 1.16 -7.97
CA ASP A 343 -28.12 0.72 -6.84
C ASP A 343 -28.92 0.22 -5.62
N SER A 344 -30.24 0.12 -5.76
CA SER A 344 -31.14 -0.39 -4.71
C SER A 344 -30.94 -1.89 -4.46
N THR A 345 -31.30 -2.32 -3.25
CA THR A 345 -31.30 -3.73 -2.86
C THR A 345 -32.25 -4.55 -3.72
N ILE A 346 -31.80 -5.72 -4.17
CA ILE A 346 -32.61 -6.67 -4.94
C ILE A 346 -32.81 -7.94 -4.14
N LEU A 347 -34.06 -8.37 -3.99
CA LEU A 347 -34.43 -9.66 -3.43
C LEU A 347 -34.85 -10.61 -4.55
N ILE A 348 -34.06 -11.66 -4.75
CA ILE A 348 -34.32 -12.75 -5.69
C ILE A 348 -34.92 -13.93 -4.93
N MET A 349 -36.16 -14.26 -5.24
CA MET A 349 -36.83 -15.40 -4.66
C MET A 349 -36.96 -16.52 -5.68
N GLY A 350 -36.96 -17.75 -5.19
CA GLY A 350 -37.27 -18.92 -5.99
C GLY A 350 -36.74 -20.17 -5.31
N ALA A 351 -37.28 -21.33 -5.68
CA ALA A 351 -36.86 -22.60 -5.11
C ALA A 351 -35.35 -22.87 -5.29
N THR A 352 -34.80 -23.83 -4.55
CA THR A 352 -33.41 -24.23 -4.72
C THR A 352 -33.17 -24.78 -6.13
N GLY A 353 -32.01 -24.47 -6.71
CA GLY A 353 -31.64 -24.95 -8.04
C GLY A 353 -32.31 -24.25 -9.23
N THR A 354 -32.97 -23.10 -9.05
CA THR A 354 -33.62 -22.35 -10.16
C THR A 354 -32.70 -21.40 -10.93
N GLY A 355 -31.48 -21.11 -10.42
CA GLY A 355 -30.51 -20.21 -11.07
C GLY A 355 -30.35 -18.82 -10.44
N LYS A 356 -30.72 -18.64 -9.16
CA LYS A 356 -30.64 -17.34 -8.44
C LYS A 356 -29.23 -16.71 -8.47
N GLU A 357 -28.19 -17.52 -8.29
CA GLU A 357 -26.80 -17.04 -8.29
C GLU A 357 -26.36 -16.53 -9.66
N ILE A 358 -26.68 -17.26 -10.74
CA ILE A 358 -26.39 -16.83 -12.13
C ILE A 358 -27.08 -15.48 -12.40
N LEU A 359 -28.34 -15.33 -11.98
CA LEU A 359 -29.08 -14.08 -12.13
C LEU A 359 -28.43 -12.93 -11.34
N ALA A 360 -27.99 -13.18 -10.09
CA ALA A 360 -27.33 -12.17 -9.26
C ALA A 360 -25.99 -11.71 -9.87
N GLN A 361 -25.17 -12.65 -10.35
CA GLN A 361 -23.91 -12.35 -11.03
C GLN A 361 -24.14 -11.60 -12.34
N GLY A 362 -25.13 -12.00 -13.14
CA GLY A 362 -25.53 -11.29 -14.36
C GLY A 362 -25.98 -9.85 -14.09
N ILE A 363 -26.76 -9.61 -13.02
CA ILE A 363 -27.16 -8.26 -12.59
C ILE A 363 -25.94 -7.41 -12.21
N HIS A 364 -24.97 -7.99 -11.51
CA HIS A 364 -23.73 -7.28 -11.18
C HIS A 364 -22.93 -6.91 -12.43
N ASN A 365 -22.74 -7.86 -13.36
CA ASN A 365 -21.98 -7.67 -14.60
C ASN A 365 -22.61 -6.63 -15.54
N LEU A 366 -23.92 -6.42 -15.47
CA LEU A 366 -24.62 -5.36 -16.21
C LEU A 366 -24.63 -4.00 -15.52
N SER A 367 -24.13 -3.90 -14.29
CA SER A 367 -24.23 -2.70 -13.47
C SER A 367 -23.03 -1.76 -13.62
N LYS A 368 -23.17 -0.54 -13.09
CA LYS A 368 -22.04 0.41 -12.94
C LYS A 368 -20.90 -0.14 -12.07
N ARG A 369 -21.19 -1.19 -11.27
CA ARG A 369 -20.24 -1.83 -10.35
C ARG A 369 -19.53 -3.06 -10.95
N ALA A 370 -19.71 -3.37 -12.23
CA ALA A 370 -19.18 -4.58 -12.87
C ALA A 370 -17.65 -4.74 -12.82
N LYS A 371 -16.89 -3.64 -12.65
CA LYS A 371 -15.42 -3.66 -12.50
C LYS A 371 -14.95 -3.80 -11.06
N TYR A 372 -15.87 -3.81 -10.10
CA TYR A 372 -15.61 -3.90 -8.66
C TYR A 372 -15.90 -5.33 -8.16
N PRO A 373 -15.52 -5.68 -6.92
CA PRO A 373 -15.69 -7.03 -6.42
C PRO A 373 -17.15 -7.49 -6.41
N PHE A 374 -17.36 -8.76 -6.74
CA PHE A 374 -18.58 -9.50 -6.44
C PHE A 374 -18.26 -10.49 -5.33
N VAL A 375 -18.81 -10.26 -4.15
CA VAL A 375 -18.57 -11.09 -2.97
C VAL A 375 -19.84 -11.84 -2.64
N SER A 376 -19.77 -13.17 -2.67
CA SER A 376 -20.90 -14.06 -2.40
C SER A 376 -20.70 -14.82 -1.08
N VAL A 377 -21.77 -14.92 -0.29
CA VAL A 377 -21.80 -15.74 0.93
C VAL A 377 -23.10 -16.54 0.96
N ASN A 378 -23.00 -17.84 1.25
CA ASN A 378 -24.15 -18.66 1.58
C ASN A 378 -24.37 -18.60 3.09
N CYS A 379 -25.51 -18.06 3.52
CA CYS A 379 -25.82 -17.83 4.93
C CYS A 379 -26.14 -19.13 5.71
N GLY A 380 -26.52 -20.20 5.01
CA GLY A 380 -26.82 -21.51 5.58
C GLY A 380 -25.61 -22.45 5.69
N ALA A 381 -24.48 -22.08 5.08
CA ALA A 381 -23.29 -22.94 5.03
C ALA A 381 -22.42 -22.90 6.30
N PHE A 382 -22.64 -21.93 7.20
CA PHE A 382 -21.77 -21.68 8.35
C PHE A 382 -22.55 -21.71 9.68
N PRO A 383 -21.93 -22.19 10.78
CA PRO A 383 -22.43 -21.95 12.13
C PRO A 383 -22.49 -20.45 12.45
N GLU A 384 -23.40 -20.03 13.33
CA GLU A 384 -23.68 -18.61 13.63
C GLU A 384 -22.43 -17.77 13.94
N GLN A 385 -21.56 -18.23 14.84
CA GLN A 385 -20.34 -17.52 15.24
C GLN A 385 -19.34 -17.38 14.07
N LEU A 386 -19.25 -18.40 13.22
CA LEU A 386 -18.36 -18.38 12.07
C LEU A 386 -18.94 -17.45 10.98
N LEU A 387 -20.24 -17.49 10.74
CA LEU A 387 -20.91 -16.57 9.84
C LEU A 387 -20.69 -15.11 10.26
N GLU A 388 -20.85 -14.81 11.56
CA GLU A 388 -20.65 -13.47 12.08
C GLU A 388 -19.21 -12.97 11.88
N SER A 389 -18.22 -13.82 12.20
CA SER A 389 -16.80 -13.47 12.04
C SER A 389 -16.36 -13.36 10.58
N GLU A 390 -16.93 -14.15 9.67
CA GLU A 390 -16.68 -14.02 8.22
C GLU A 390 -17.32 -12.76 7.64
N LEU A 391 -18.57 -12.44 8.01
CA LEU A 391 -19.28 -11.27 7.47
C LEU A 391 -18.65 -9.94 7.92
N PHE A 392 -18.43 -9.80 9.24
CA PHE A 392 -18.05 -8.52 9.86
C PHE A 392 -16.56 -8.41 10.16
N GLY A 393 -15.80 -9.51 10.14
CA GLY A 393 -14.40 -9.51 10.55
C GLY A 393 -14.23 -9.43 12.07
N TYR A 394 -12.99 -9.51 12.53
CA TYR A 394 -12.65 -9.45 13.96
C TYR A 394 -11.30 -8.78 14.19
N GLU A 395 -11.15 -8.16 15.36
CA GLU A 395 -9.86 -7.69 15.87
C GLU A 395 -9.11 -8.77 16.64
N GLU A 396 -7.81 -8.55 16.83
CA GLU A 396 -6.98 -9.45 17.65
C GLU A 396 -7.53 -9.51 19.09
N GLY A 397 -7.74 -10.72 19.59
CA GLY A 397 -8.27 -10.92 20.95
C GLY A 397 -9.80 -10.91 21.07
N ALA A 398 -10.54 -10.80 19.96
CA ALA A 398 -12.01 -10.77 19.99
C ALA A 398 -12.65 -12.08 20.53
N PHE A 399 -12.01 -13.24 20.32
CA PHE A 399 -12.43 -14.54 20.86
C PHE A 399 -11.25 -15.54 20.88
N THR A 400 -11.40 -16.64 21.61
CA THR A 400 -10.39 -17.71 21.69
C THR A 400 -10.14 -18.33 20.31
N GLY A 401 -8.94 -18.14 19.76
CA GLY A 401 -8.57 -18.60 18.41
C GLY A 401 -8.49 -17.50 17.34
N SER A 402 -8.68 -16.22 17.71
CA SER A 402 -8.44 -15.09 16.80
C SER A 402 -6.99 -15.08 16.31
N ARG A 403 -6.78 -14.93 15.00
CA ARG A 403 -5.43 -14.74 14.43
C ARG A 403 -4.80 -13.44 14.93
N LYS A 404 -3.48 -13.47 15.18
CA LYS A 404 -2.67 -12.25 15.45
C LYS A 404 -2.83 -11.27 14.27
N GLY A 405 -3.17 -10.02 14.57
CA GLY A 405 -3.48 -8.98 13.58
C GLY A 405 -4.93 -8.89 13.09
N GLY A 406 -5.85 -9.74 13.57
CA GLY A 406 -7.26 -9.71 13.18
C GLY A 406 -7.54 -10.22 11.76
N LYS A 407 -8.80 -10.10 11.30
CA LYS A 407 -9.23 -10.46 9.93
C LYS A 407 -10.32 -9.49 9.44
N PRO A 408 -10.18 -8.89 8.23
CA PRO A 408 -11.24 -8.07 7.64
C PRO A 408 -12.46 -8.92 7.25
N GLY A 409 -13.65 -8.35 7.41
CA GLY A 409 -14.90 -9.02 7.04
C GLY A 409 -15.17 -9.04 5.53
N LEU A 410 -15.99 -9.98 5.06
CA LEU A 410 -16.44 -10.05 3.68
C LEU A 410 -17.18 -8.77 3.22
N ILE A 411 -17.87 -8.10 4.15
CA ILE A 411 -18.53 -6.81 3.88
C ILE A 411 -17.51 -5.72 3.53
N GLU A 412 -16.36 -5.69 4.22
CA GLU A 412 -15.27 -4.75 3.92
C GLU A 412 -14.67 -5.03 2.53
N LEU A 413 -14.52 -6.32 2.19
CA LEU A 413 -14.01 -6.75 0.89
C LEU A 413 -14.96 -6.43 -0.27
N ALA A 414 -16.26 -6.30 0.01
CA ALA A 414 -17.28 -5.94 -0.98
C ALA A 414 -17.39 -4.43 -1.24
N HIS A 415 -16.58 -3.59 -0.59
CA HIS A 415 -16.62 -2.13 -0.75
C HIS A 415 -16.50 -1.68 -2.22
N LYS A 416 -17.37 -0.76 -2.64
CA LYS A 416 -17.68 -0.31 -4.02
C LYS A 416 -18.25 -1.38 -4.96
N GLY A 417 -18.29 -2.63 -4.51
CA GLY A 417 -18.78 -3.78 -5.25
C GLY A 417 -20.22 -4.15 -4.94
N THR A 418 -20.53 -5.42 -5.20
CA THR A 418 -21.82 -6.05 -4.88
C THR A 418 -21.61 -7.18 -3.86
N PHE A 419 -22.45 -7.20 -2.84
CA PHE A 419 -22.55 -8.23 -1.83
C PHE A 419 -23.77 -9.11 -2.09
N PHE A 420 -23.52 -10.37 -2.44
CA PHE A 420 -24.56 -11.37 -2.69
C PHE A 420 -24.75 -12.29 -1.48
N LEU A 421 -25.96 -12.25 -0.93
CA LEU A 421 -26.39 -13.06 0.22
C LEU A 421 -27.28 -14.20 -0.29
N ASP A 422 -26.74 -15.41 -0.40
CA ASP A 422 -27.55 -16.59 -0.75
C ASP A 422 -28.16 -17.21 0.52
N GLU A 423 -29.33 -17.81 0.35
CA GLU A 423 -30.12 -18.47 1.41
C GLU A 423 -30.36 -17.57 2.63
N ILE A 424 -30.71 -16.29 2.40
CA ILE A 424 -30.92 -15.29 3.46
C ILE A 424 -32.00 -15.70 4.47
N ASP A 425 -32.93 -16.58 4.08
CA ASP A 425 -33.96 -17.16 4.93
C ASP A 425 -33.42 -18.04 6.08
N SER A 426 -32.15 -18.48 5.98
CA SER A 426 -31.46 -19.26 7.01
C SER A 426 -30.63 -18.43 8.00
N MET A 427 -30.56 -17.10 7.81
CA MET A 427 -29.69 -16.23 8.60
C MET A 427 -30.15 -16.11 10.07
N PRO A 428 -29.27 -16.29 11.08
CA PRO A 428 -29.60 -16.07 12.48
C PRO A 428 -30.03 -14.62 12.79
N THR A 429 -30.94 -14.43 13.75
CA THR A 429 -31.55 -13.12 14.09
C THR A 429 -30.54 -12.08 14.60
N ASN A 430 -29.48 -12.51 15.28
CA ASN A 430 -28.39 -11.63 15.73
C ASN A 430 -27.63 -11.04 14.53
N VAL A 431 -27.32 -11.88 13.54
CA VAL A 431 -26.65 -11.48 12.29
C VAL A 431 -27.55 -10.54 11.48
N GLN A 432 -28.86 -10.83 11.40
CA GLN A 432 -29.86 -9.94 10.77
C GLN A 432 -29.82 -8.53 11.38
N THR A 433 -29.73 -8.43 12.72
CA THR A 433 -29.70 -7.14 13.44
C THR A 433 -28.46 -6.32 13.10
N ARG A 434 -27.28 -6.95 13.02
CA ARG A 434 -26.04 -6.26 12.65
C ARG A 434 -26.02 -5.88 11.18
N LEU A 435 -26.45 -6.79 10.30
CA LEU A 435 -26.50 -6.51 8.87
C LEU A 435 -27.48 -5.38 8.56
N LEU A 436 -28.61 -5.30 9.27
CA LEU A 436 -29.53 -4.17 9.17
C LEU A 436 -28.83 -2.83 9.44
N ARG A 437 -27.96 -2.75 10.46
CA ARG A 437 -27.17 -1.54 10.73
C ARG A 437 -26.22 -1.20 9.58
N VAL A 438 -25.55 -2.20 8.99
CA VAL A 438 -24.69 -1.98 7.82
C VAL A 438 -25.49 -1.42 6.64
N ILE A 439 -26.70 -1.92 6.40
CA ILE A 439 -27.57 -1.44 5.32
C ILE A 439 -28.01 0.00 5.56
N GLN A 440 -28.32 0.36 6.80
CA GLN A 440 -28.86 1.67 7.17
C GLN A 440 -27.77 2.74 7.34
N GLU A 441 -26.75 2.45 8.13
CA GLU A 441 -25.68 3.38 8.50
C GLU A 441 -24.58 3.46 7.43
N ARG A 442 -24.50 2.48 6.52
CA ARG A 442 -23.38 2.35 5.56
C ARG A 442 -22.02 2.27 6.25
N GLU A 443 -21.99 1.65 7.42
CA GLU A 443 -20.79 1.44 8.24
C GLU A 443 -20.77 0.01 8.75
N VAL A 444 -19.57 -0.57 8.86
CA VAL A 444 -19.34 -1.90 9.45
C VAL A 444 -18.40 -1.77 10.64
N MET A 445 -18.61 -2.62 11.64
CA MET A 445 -17.80 -2.70 12.85
C MET A 445 -17.34 -4.14 13.03
N ARG A 446 -16.04 -4.33 13.22
CA ARG A 446 -15.46 -5.67 13.46
C ARG A 446 -15.84 -6.18 14.84
N LEU A 447 -15.84 -7.50 15.01
CA LEU A 447 -16.02 -8.10 16.32
C LEU A 447 -14.88 -7.69 17.26
N GLY A 448 -15.24 -7.18 18.44
CA GLY A 448 -14.29 -6.70 19.45
C GLY A 448 -13.71 -5.31 19.19
N ALA A 449 -14.10 -4.64 18.09
CA ALA A 449 -13.61 -3.32 17.72
C ALA A 449 -14.65 -2.23 18.03
N ASP A 450 -14.18 -1.04 18.42
CA ASP A 450 -15.03 0.16 18.57
C ASP A 450 -15.04 1.04 17.30
N GLN A 451 -14.16 0.75 16.34
CA GLN A 451 -14.01 1.55 15.14
C GLN A 451 -15.13 1.25 14.13
N LYS A 452 -15.83 2.31 13.70
CA LYS A 452 -16.76 2.26 12.58
C LYS A 452 -16.03 2.47 11.25
N ILE A 453 -16.26 1.59 10.28
CA ILE A 453 -15.61 1.59 8.97
C ILE A 453 -16.68 1.89 7.90
N PRO A 454 -16.62 3.02 7.17
CA PRO A 454 -17.61 3.33 6.14
C PRO A 454 -17.52 2.36 4.96
N VAL A 455 -18.67 1.84 4.53
CA VAL A 455 -18.81 0.87 3.44
C VAL A 455 -19.86 1.27 2.42
N ASP A 456 -19.46 1.27 1.15
CA ASP A 456 -20.34 1.49 0.02
C ASP A 456 -20.58 0.16 -0.71
N ILE A 457 -21.67 -0.53 -0.40
CA ILE A 457 -21.99 -1.83 -1.00
C ILE A 457 -23.36 -1.83 -1.66
N ARG A 458 -23.48 -2.50 -2.81
CA ARG A 458 -24.77 -2.90 -3.37
C ARG A 458 -25.15 -4.26 -2.85
N ILE A 459 -26.41 -4.48 -2.47
CA ILE A 459 -26.86 -5.76 -1.91
C ILE A 459 -27.80 -6.46 -2.89
N ILE A 460 -27.54 -7.75 -3.10
CA ILE A 460 -28.44 -8.68 -3.75
C ILE A 460 -28.65 -9.84 -2.79
N ALA A 461 -29.89 -10.10 -2.38
CA ALA A 461 -30.23 -11.20 -1.49
C ALA A 461 -31.04 -12.25 -2.25
N ALA A 462 -30.83 -13.53 -1.92
CA ALA A 462 -31.56 -14.65 -2.47
C ALA A 462 -32.22 -15.47 -1.36
N ALA A 463 -33.49 -15.81 -1.54
CA ALA A 463 -34.27 -16.61 -0.60
C ALA A 463 -34.91 -17.82 -1.30
N ASN A 464 -34.96 -18.95 -0.61
CA ASN A 464 -35.58 -20.18 -1.12
C ASN A 464 -37.11 -20.20 -0.94
N ARG A 465 -37.62 -19.48 0.05
CA ARG A 465 -39.05 -19.42 0.43
C ARG A 465 -39.50 -17.96 0.56
N ASP A 466 -40.81 -17.76 0.67
CA ASP A 466 -41.35 -16.43 0.92
C ASP A 466 -41.00 -15.97 2.35
N LEU A 467 -40.16 -14.94 2.45
CA LEU A 467 -39.71 -14.38 3.72
C LEU A 467 -40.87 -13.82 4.57
N SER A 468 -42.01 -13.46 3.97
CA SER A 468 -43.19 -13.02 4.73
C SER A 468 -43.76 -14.10 5.66
N ILE A 469 -43.54 -15.37 5.34
CA ILE A 469 -43.88 -16.49 6.23
C ILE A 469 -42.91 -16.50 7.41
N SER A 470 -41.60 -16.42 7.14
CA SER A 470 -40.56 -16.41 8.17
C SER A 470 -40.67 -15.22 9.14
N VAL A 471 -41.19 -14.08 8.67
CA VAL A 471 -41.52 -12.92 9.51
C VAL A 471 -42.68 -13.23 10.46
N ARG A 472 -43.78 -13.82 9.94
CA ARG A 472 -44.93 -14.21 10.77
C ARG A 472 -44.57 -15.27 11.81
N GLU A 473 -43.62 -16.15 11.49
CA GLU A 473 -43.10 -17.17 12.41
C GLU A 473 -42.06 -16.63 13.41
N GLY A 474 -41.72 -15.33 13.36
CA GLY A 474 -40.76 -14.70 14.27
C GLY A 474 -39.28 -15.09 14.03
N ARG A 475 -38.98 -15.84 12.96
CA ARG A 475 -37.60 -16.26 12.62
C ARG A 475 -36.84 -15.21 11.80
N PHE A 476 -37.56 -14.26 11.21
CA PHE A 476 -37.00 -13.19 10.40
C PHE A 476 -37.54 -11.84 10.86
N ARG A 477 -36.67 -10.85 11.03
CA ARG A 477 -37.09 -9.53 11.51
C ARG A 477 -37.81 -8.74 10.43
N GLU A 478 -38.91 -8.11 10.81
CA GLU A 478 -39.74 -7.31 9.92
C GLU A 478 -39.00 -6.07 9.36
N ASP A 479 -38.24 -5.38 10.22
CA ASP A 479 -37.43 -4.20 9.84
C ASP A 479 -36.35 -4.54 8.80
N PHE A 480 -35.70 -5.70 8.95
CA PHE A 480 -34.72 -6.21 8.01
C PHE A 480 -35.36 -6.64 6.69
N PHE A 481 -36.51 -7.31 6.73
CA PHE A 481 -37.27 -7.69 5.54
C PHE A 481 -37.60 -6.48 4.65
N PHE A 482 -38.11 -5.39 5.22
CA PHE A 482 -38.45 -4.21 4.43
C PHE A 482 -37.24 -3.51 3.79
N ARG A 483 -36.05 -3.61 4.40
CA ARG A 483 -34.81 -3.07 3.81
C ARG A 483 -34.26 -3.94 2.67
N LEU A 484 -34.55 -5.23 2.67
CA LEU A 484 -34.18 -6.14 1.59
C LEU A 484 -35.19 -6.12 0.43
N ASN A 485 -36.48 -6.05 0.74
CA ASN A 485 -37.57 -6.16 -0.23
C ASN A 485 -37.88 -4.83 -0.94
N VAL A 486 -36.86 -4.20 -1.53
CA VAL A 486 -37.01 -2.95 -2.31
C VAL A 486 -37.34 -3.26 -3.76
N LEU A 487 -36.51 -4.06 -4.43
CA LEU A 487 -36.74 -4.56 -5.79
C LEU A 487 -36.86 -6.08 -5.76
N ARG A 488 -37.98 -6.62 -6.23
CA ARG A 488 -38.30 -8.06 -6.12
C ARG A 488 -38.23 -8.74 -7.48
N LEU A 489 -37.51 -9.86 -7.54
CA LEU A 489 -37.51 -10.80 -8.67
C LEU A 489 -37.92 -12.17 -8.16
N HIS A 490 -38.85 -12.84 -8.85
CA HIS A 490 -39.31 -14.18 -8.49
C HIS A 490 -39.05 -15.13 -9.64
N ILE A 491 -38.14 -16.09 -9.45
CA ILE A 491 -37.82 -17.12 -10.44
C ILE A 491 -38.78 -18.31 -10.23
N PRO A 492 -39.67 -18.60 -11.20
CA PRO A 492 -40.59 -19.71 -11.09
C PRO A 492 -39.85 -21.05 -11.08
N PRO A 493 -40.38 -22.06 -10.37
CA PRO A 493 -39.85 -23.42 -10.43
C PRO A 493 -39.98 -23.97 -11.86
N LEU A 494 -39.14 -24.94 -12.21
CA LEU A 494 -39.03 -25.48 -13.57
C LEU A 494 -40.37 -26.05 -14.09
N VAL A 495 -41.19 -26.60 -13.19
CA VAL A 495 -42.54 -27.13 -13.49
C VAL A 495 -43.51 -26.07 -14.01
N ASP A 496 -43.30 -24.79 -13.68
CA ASP A 496 -44.11 -23.65 -14.11
C ASP A 496 -43.54 -22.98 -15.37
N ARG A 497 -42.38 -23.45 -15.86
CA ARG A 497 -41.68 -22.95 -17.06
C ARG A 497 -41.20 -24.10 -17.95
N ARG A 498 -42.09 -25.05 -18.24
CA ARG A 498 -41.75 -26.31 -18.94
C ARG A 498 -41.14 -26.09 -20.33
N ASP A 499 -41.46 -25.00 -21.00
CA ASP A 499 -40.90 -24.64 -22.31
C ASP A 499 -39.37 -24.40 -22.26
N ASP A 500 -38.80 -24.17 -21.07
CA ASP A 500 -37.35 -24.03 -20.88
C ASP A 500 -36.64 -25.38 -20.89
N ILE A 501 -37.34 -26.47 -20.54
CA ILE A 501 -36.73 -27.79 -20.35
C ILE A 501 -36.00 -28.27 -21.62
N PRO A 502 -36.59 -28.22 -22.83
CA PRO A 502 -35.90 -28.67 -24.04
C PRO A 502 -34.63 -27.87 -24.36
N VAL A 503 -34.69 -26.54 -24.19
CA VAL A 503 -33.55 -25.65 -24.50
C VAL A 503 -32.43 -25.81 -23.47
N LEU A 504 -32.77 -25.95 -22.18
CA LEU A 504 -31.81 -26.25 -21.13
C LEU A 504 -31.16 -27.61 -21.34
N PHE A 505 -31.94 -28.61 -21.78
CA PHE A 505 -31.45 -29.95 -22.02
C PHE A 505 -30.42 -29.99 -23.16
N ASP A 506 -30.75 -29.38 -24.32
CA ASP A 506 -29.81 -29.26 -25.45
C ASP A 506 -28.54 -28.49 -25.05
N HIS A 507 -28.70 -27.39 -24.31
CA HIS A 507 -27.56 -26.63 -23.80
C HIS A 507 -26.63 -27.47 -22.92
N PHE A 508 -27.17 -28.24 -21.97
CA PHE A 508 -26.37 -29.08 -21.09
C PHE A 508 -25.74 -30.27 -21.84
N ILE A 509 -26.42 -30.88 -22.82
CA ILE A 509 -25.80 -31.94 -23.64
C ILE A 509 -24.56 -31.39 -24.33
N ARG A 510 -24.67 -30.27 -25.04
CA ARG A 510 -23.54 -29.68 -25.77
C ARG A 510 -22.39 -29.35 -24.81
N MET A 511 -22.72 -28.75 -23.67
CA MET A 511 -21.73 -28.42 -22.63
C MET A 511 -20.98 -29.66 -22.12
N PHE A 512 -21.68 -30.76 -21.84
CA PHE A 512 -21.05 -31.98 -21.33
C PHE A 512 -20.36 -32.80 -22.42
N ALA A 513 -20.92 -32.85 -23.62
CA ALA A 513 -20.30 -33.48 -24.79
C ALA A 513 -18.94 -32.83 -25.09
N GLU A 514 -18.87 -31.50 -25.11
CA GLU A 514 -17.59 -30.78 -25.27
C GLU A 514 -16.64 -31.03 -24.10
N LYS A 515 -17.13 -30.95 -22.86
CA LYS A 515 -16.31 -31.17 -21.64
C LYS A 515 -15.66 -32.55 -21.59
N TYR A 516 -16.36 -33.59 -22.07
CA TYR A 516 -15.88 -34.98 -22.04
C TYR A 516 -15.33 -35.44 -23.40
N ASN A 517 -15.29 -34.56 -24.41
CA ASN A 517 -14.88 -34.87 -25.78
C ASN A 517 -15.67 -36.04 -26.39
N LEU A 518 -17.00 -35.99 -26.22
CA LEU A 518 -17.98 -36.96 -26.70
C LEU A 518 -18.88 -36.34 -27.77
N ASP A 519 -19.53 -37.18 -28.55
CA ASP A 519 -20.54 -36.73 -29.52
C ASP A 519 -21.85 -36.34 -28.81
N PRO A 520 -22.52 -35.25 -29.25
CA PRO A 520 -23.80 -34.84 -28.69
C PRO A 520 -24.88 -35.91 -28.89
N ILE A 521 -25.61 -36.22 -27.83
CA ILE A 521 -26.75 -37.15 -27.87
C ILE A 521 -27.98 -36.42 -28.39
N VAL A 522 -28.66 -37.00 -29.38
CA VAL A 522 -29.98 -36.52 -29.83
C VAL A 522 -31.06 -37.40 -29.20
N LEU A 523 -31.96 -36.79 -28.44
CA LEU A 523 -33.11 -37.51 -27.90
C LEU A 523 -34.27 -37.58 -28.89
N PRO A 524 -34.97 -38.72 -28.97
CA PRO A 524 -36.27 -38.79 -29.62
C PRO A 524 -37.30 -37.87 -28.94
N GLU A 525 -38.20 -37.29 -29.74
CA GLU A 525 -39.22 -36.33 -29.29
C GLU A 525 -40.10 -36.86 -28.14
N SER A 526 -40.42 -38.17 -28.18
CA SER A 526 -41.19 -38.85 -27.12
C SER A 526 -40.55 -38.78 -25.73
N TYR A 527 -39.22 -38.73 -25.64
CA TYR A 527 -38.53 -38.58 -24.35
C TYR A 527 -38.49 -37.12 -23.89
N VAL A 528 -38.40 -36.17 -24.82
CA VAL A 528 -38.50 -34.74 -24.50
C VAL A 528 -39.85 -34.44 -23.86
N GLU A 529 -40.95 -34.99 -24.41
CA GLU A 529 -42.29 -34.87 -23.82
C GLU A 529 -42.36 -35.43 -22.40
N ARG A 530 -41.78 -36.63 -22.16
CA ARG A 530 -41.71 -37.24 -20.82
C ARG A 530 -40.92 -36.38 -19.82
N LEU A 531 -39.81 -35.78 -20.26
CA LEU A 531 -39.01 -34.87 -19.42
C LEU A 531 -39.78 -33.59 -19.10
N MET A 532 -40.60 -33.08 -20.04
CA MET A 532 -41.47 -31.93 -19.80
C MET A 532 -42.62 -32.21 -18.82
N MET A 533 -43.08 -33.46 -18.72
CA MET A 533 -44.14 -33.86 -17.77
C MET A 533 -43.63 -34.08 -16.34
N TYR A 534 -42.32 -34.27 -16.15
CA TYR A 534 -41.74 -34.49 -14.83
C TYR A 534 -41.72 -33.21 -13.99
N SER A 535 -41.88 -33.33 -12.67
CA SER A 535 -42.04 -32.17 -11.77
C SER A 535 -40.72 -31.45 -11.44
N TRP A 536 -39.57 -32.11 -11.64
CA TRP A 536 -38.23 -31.57 -11.36
C TRP A 536 -38.12 -30.88 -9.99
N PRO A 537 -38.30 -31.60 -8.86
CA PRO A 537 -38.23 -31.02 -7.52
C PRO A 537 -36.90 -30.28 -7.23
N GLY A 538 -35.80 -30.69 -7.84
CA GLY A 538 -34.50 -29.99 -7.75
C GLY A 538 -34.23 -28.97 -8.87
N ASN A 539 -35.27 -28.59 -9.64
CA ASN A 539 -35.24 -27.61 -10.72
C ASN A 539 -34.10 -27.86 -11.72
N VAL A 540 -33.45 -26.78 -12.18
CA VAL A 540 -32.39 -26.81 -13.19
C VAL A 540 -31.16 -27.59 -12.69
N ARG A 541 -30.89 -27.58 -11.37
CA ARG A 541 -29.80 -28.37 -10.79
C ARG A 541 -30.02 -29.87 -10.98
N GLN A 542 -31.24 -30.36 -10.74
CA GLN A 542 -31.58 -31.77 -10.99
C GLN A 542 -31.53 -32.11 -12.47
N LEU A 543 -32.07 -31.23 -13.33
CA LEU A 543 -32.03 -31.40 -14.78
C LEU A 543 -30.59 -31.51 -15.30
N ARG A 544 -29.70 -30.61 -14.87
CA ARG A 544 -28.28 -30.61 -15.22
C ARG A 544 -27.60 -31.92 -14.81
N ASN A 545 -27.79 -32.36 -13.57
CA ASN A 545 -27.20 -33.61 -13.06
C ASN A 545 -27.71 -34.84 -13.83
N PHE A 546 -29.00 -34.84 -14.20
CA PHE A 546 -29.58 -35.89 -15.01
C PHE A 546 -28.95 -35.94 -16.40
N VAL A 547 -28.77 -34.79 -17.07
CA VAL A 547 -28.12 -34.71 -18.39
C VAL A 547 -26.66 -35.17 -18.31
N GLU A 548 -25.90 -34.74 -17.29
CA GLU A 548 -24.52 -35.17 -17.09
C GLU A 548 -24.42 -36.69 -16.98
N ARG A 549 -25.30 -37.30 -16.16
CA ARG A 549 -25.37 -38.75 -16.00
C ARG A 549 -25.75 -39.45 -17.31
N LEU A 550 -26.69 -38.89 -18.07
CA LEU A 550 -27.08 -39.44 -19.36
C LEU A 550 -25.92 -39.47 -20.36
N VAL A 551 -25.15 -38.37 -20.45
CA VAL A 551 -23.99 -38.26 -21.35
C VAL A 551 -22.93 -39.30 -20.99
N LEU A 552 -22.60 -39.44 -19.70
CA LEU A 552 -21.61 -40.40 -19.22
C LEU A 552 -22.05 -41.87 -19.39
N CYS A 553 -23.33 -42.18 -19.16
CA CYS A 553 -23.85 -43.54 -19.32
C CYS A 553 -23.96 -43.99 -20.77
N SER A 554 -24.07 -43.06 -21.72
CA SER A 554 -24.24 -43.38 -23.15
C SER A 554 -22.93 -43.79 -23.83
N ASP A 555 -21.78 -43.32 -23.33
CA ASP A 555 -20.44 -43.64 -23.87
C ASP A 555 -19.88 -44.98 -23.35
N LEU A 556 -20.32 -45.45 -22.18
CA LEU A 556 -19.88 -46.71 -21.56
C LEU A 556 -20.38 -48.00 -22.27
N GLY A 557 -20.87 -47.91 -23.51
CA GLY A 557 -21.32 -49.09 -24.28
C GLY A 557 -22.60 -49.75 -23.76
N LEU A 558 -23.38 -49.06 -22.92
CA LEU A 558 -24.71 -49.50 -22.50
C LEU A 558 -25.70 -49.28 -23.65
N HIS A 559 -25.73 -50.22 -24.59
CA HIS A 559 -26.70 -50.24 -25.69
C HIS A 559 -28.15 -50.08 -25.18
N ILE A 560 -28.73 -48.91 -25.41
CA ILE A 560 -30.17 -48.68 -25.62
C ILE A 560 -31.09 -49.32 -24.55
N LYS A 561 -30.83 -49.05 -23.26
CA LYS A 561 -31.79 -49.00 -22.14
C LYS A 561 -31.54 -47.91 -21.06
N PRO A 562 -30.46 -47.09 -21.05
CA PRO A 562 -30.19 -46.21 -19.92
C PRO A 562 -31.25 -45.12 -19.71
N LEU A 563 -31.95 -44.66 -20.76
CA LEU A 563 -32.90 -43.54 -20.60
C LEU A 563 -34.17 -43.94 -19.85
N ASP A 564 -34.74 -45.12 -20.13
CA ASP A 564 -35.90 -45.64 -19.40
C ASP A 564 -35.52 -46.06 -17.96
N GLU A 565 -34.31 -46.58 -17.74
CA GLU A 565 -33.80 -46.91 -16.41
C GLU A 565 -33.53 -45.64 -15.58
N LEU A 566 -32.83 -44.66 -16.13
CA LEU A 566 -32.54 -43.38 -15.48
C LEU A 566 -33.82 -42.58 -15.23
N TYR A 567 -34.78 -42.61 -16.16
CA TYR A 567 -36.11 -42.00 -15.96
C TYR A 567 -36.94 -42.77 -14.94
N GLY A 568 -36.84 -44.11 -14.92
CA GLY A 568 -37.44 -44.97 -13.89
C GLY A 568 -36.92 -44.64 -12.50
N GLU A 569 -35.62 -44.41 -12.35
CA GLU A 569 -35.03 -43.91 -11.11
C GLU A 569 -35.56 -42.52 -10.73
N LEU A 570 -35.66 -41.58 -11.68
CA LEU A 570 -36.28 -40.27 -11.42
C LEU A 570 -37.72 -40.38 -10.92
N ALA A 571 -38.50 -41.34 -11.44
CA ALA A 571 -39.88 -41.57 -11.04
C ALA A 571 -40.00 -42.08 -9.58
N GLN A 572 -38.97 -42.76 -9.06
CA GLN A 572 -38.92 -43.19 -7.64
C GLN A 572 -38.70 -42.01 -6.68
N TYR A 573 -38.13 -40.90 -7.15
CA TYR A 573 -37.92 -39.67 -6.38
C TYR A 573 -39.07 -38.67 -6.47
N GLN A 574 -40.18 -39.00 -7.14
CA GLN A 574 -41.38 -38.19 -6.98
C GLN A 574 -41.78 -38.23 -5.51
N PRO A 575 -41.92 -37.09 -4.81
CA PRO A 575 -42.45 -37.11 -3.47
C PRO A 575 -43.81 -37.78 -3.54
N THR A 576 -43.93 -38.95 -2.91
CA THR A 576 -45.22 -39.52 -2.57
C THR A 576 -45.95 -38.41 -1.84
N VAL A 577 -47.13 -38.03 -2.31
CA VAL A 577 -47.97 -37.07 -1.61
C VAL A 577 -48.45 -37.77 -0.32
N THR A 578 -47.58 -37.88 0.67
CA THR A 578 -47.96 -37.99 2.07
C THR A 578 -48.38 -36.58 2.45
N SER A 579 -49.68 -36.36 2.41
CA SER A 579 -50.35 -35.21 2.99
C SER A 579 -49.96 -35.08 4.46
N VAL A 580 -48.92 -34.31 4.76
CA VAL A 580 -48.71 -33.75 6.08
C VAL A 580 -49.63 -32.55 6.19
N GLN A 581 -50.64 -32.72 7.03
CA GLN A 581 -51.66 -31.74 7.36
C GLN A 581 -51.02 -30.53 8.05
N HIS A 582 -51.18 -29.34 7.49
CA HIS A 582 -51.22 -28.09 8.24
C HIS A 582 -52.54 -27.40 7.89
N GLU A 583 -53.34 -27.16 8.93
CA GLU A 583 -54.71 -26.64 8.89
C GLU A 583 -54.79 -25.22 8.30
N PRO A 584 -55.81 -24.96 7.44
CA PRO A 584 -56.46 -23.66 7.35
C PRO A 584 -57.88 -23.73 7.95
N ASP A 585 -58.24 -22.69 8.70
CA ASP A 585 -59.51 -22.43 9.40
C ASP A 585 -60.74 -23.27 8.96
N ALA A 586 -61.18 -24.13 9.89
CA ALA A 586 -62.16 -25.19 9.66
C ALA A 586 -63.63 -24.76 9.52
N GLU A 587 -63.99 -23.48 9.67
CA GLU A 587 -65.39 -23.04 9.63
C GLU A 587 -65.88 -22.55 8.26
N SER A 588 -65.02 -21.97 7.41
CA SER A 588 -65.48 -21.38 6.13
C SER A 588 -65.56 -22.38 4.95
N LEU A 589 -64.79 -23.48 5.01
CA LEU A 589 -64.75 -24.51 3.96
C LEU A 589 -65.76 -25.64 4.18
N ARG A 590 -66.17 -25.92 5.43
CA ARG A 590 -67.20 -26.94 5.75
C ARG A 590 -68.58 -26.58 5.18
N GLN A 591 -68.93 -25.30 5.11
CA GLN A 591 -70.18 -24.84 4.49
C GLN A 591 -70.13 -24.90 2.96
N LYS A 592 -68.99 -24.58 2.33
CA LYS A 592 -68.83 -24.67 0.87
C LYS A 592 -68.68 -26.11 0.35
N MET A 593 -67.99 -27.00 1.08
CA MET A 593 -67.79 -28.40 0.66
C MET A 593 -69.02 -29.31 0.85
N LYS A 594 -69.97 -28.95 1.74
CA LYS A 594 -71.25 -29.69 1.87
C LYS A 594 -72.18 -29.46 0.67
N LEU A 595 -72.06 -28.31 -0.02
CA LEU A 595 -72.86 -27.98 -1.20
C LEU A 595 -72.29 -28.59 -2.50
N THR A 596 -70.97 -28.72 -2.64
CA THR A 596 -70.35 -29.24 -3.89
C THR A 596 -70.33 -30.77 -3.99
N LYS A 597 -70.19 -31.51 -2.88
CA LYS A 597 -70.17 -32.99 -2.91
C LYS A 597 -71.52 -33.62 -3.27
N ASN A 598 -72.63 -33.00 -2.87
CA ASN A 598 -73.96 -33.53 -3.15
C ASN A 598 -74.39 -33.35 -4.63
N ASN A 599 -73.95 -32.28 -5.31
CA ASN A 599 -74.37 -32.00 -6.69
C ASN A 599 -73.73 -32.93 -7.73
N HIS A 600 -72.46 -33.30 -7.56
CA HIS A 600 -71.79 -34.21 -8.51
C HIS A 600 -72.27 -35.66 -8.32
N GLU A 601 -72.47 -36.11 -7.07
CA GLU A 601 -72.91 -37.47 -6.80
C GLU A 601 -74.36 -37.72 -7.26
N ALA A 602 -75.26 -36.74 -7.07
CA ALA A 602 -76.64 -36.82 -7.57
C ALA A 602 -76.70 -36.89 -9.11
N ALA A 603 -75.86 -36.12 -9.82
CA ALA A 603 -75.80 -36.13 -11.28
C ALA A 603 -75.32 -37.49 -11.83
N PHE A 604 -74.34 -38.14 -11.18
CA PHE A 604 -73.88 -39.49 -11.57
C PHE A 604 -74.93 -40.56 -11.30
N ILE A 605 -75.68 -40.46 -10.19
CA ILE A 605 -76.78 -41.39 -9.87
C ILE A 605 -77.92 -41.24 -10.89
N GLN A 606 -78.28 -40.01 -11.27
CA GLN A 606 -79.32 -39.74 -12.24
C GLN A 606 -78.94 -40.26 -13.64
N LYS A 607 -77.72 -39.99 -14.10
CA LYS A 607 -77.21 -40.52 -15.37
C LYS A 607 -77.16 -42.05 -15.40
N ALA A 608 -76.77 -42.69 -14.30
CA ALA A 608 -76.78 -44.16 -14.20
C ALA A 608 -78.19 -44.77 -14.18
N LEU A 609 -79.20 -44.04 -13.68
CA LEU A 609 -80.61 -44.44 -13.72
C LEU A 609 -81.20 -44.30 -15.14
N GLU A 610 -80.92 -43.21 -15.85
CA GLU A 610 -81.34 -42.98 -17.23
C GLU A 610 -80.77 -44.03 -18.17
N ASP A 611 -79.46 -44.29 -18.10
CA ASP A 611 -78.77 -45.33 -18.89
C ASP A 611 -79.31 -46.75 -18.61
N SER A 612 -79.87 -46.96 -17.41
CA SER A 612 -80.40 -48.26 -16.96
C SER A 612 -81.91 -48.36 -17.10
N ARG A 613 -82.58 -47.40 -17.77
CA ARG A 613 -84.05 -47.29 -17.88
C ARG A 613 -84.76 -47.44 -16.52
N PHE A 614 -84.23 -46.77 -15.50
CA PHE A 614 -84.74 -46.76 -14.12
C PHE A 614 -84.79 -48.12 -13.41
N CYS A 615 -84.11 -49.15 -13.95
CA CYS A 615 -83.93 -50.42 -13.26
C CYS A 615 -82.88 -50.30 -12.15
N LYS A 616 -83.34 -50.12 -10.90
CA LYS A 616 -82.50 -49.87 -9.70
C LYS A 616 -81.39 -50.91 -9.50
N THR A 617 -81.63 -52.17 -9.83
CA THR A 617 -80.62 -53.24 -9.68
C THR A 617 -79.48 -53.11 -10.70
N LYS A 618 -79.78 -52.70 -11.94
CA LYS A 618 -78.77 -52.50 -12.99
C LYS A 618 -77.98 -51.21 -12.75
N ALA A 619 -78.64 -50.14 -12.31
CA ALA A 619 -77.98 -48.89 -11.96
C ALA A 619 -77.00 -49.05 -10.78
N ALA A 620 -77.38 -49.81 -9.74
CA ALA A 620 -76.52 -50.10 -8.60
C ALA A 620 -75.26 -50.88 -9.02
N ARG A 621 -75.41 -51.89 -9.89
CA ARG A 621 -74.27 -52.65 -10.44
C ARG A 621 -73.34 -51.77 -11.28
N LYS A 622 -73.89 -50.87 -12.11
CA LYS A 622 -73.11 -49.94 -12.95
C LYS A 622 -72.30 -48.94 -12.10
N LEU A 623 -72.83 -48.55 -10.94
CA LEU A 623 -72.19 -47.66 -9.98
C LEU A 623 -71.28 -48.39 -8.97
N GLY A 624 -71.19 -49.72 -9.01
CA GLY A 624 -70.36 -50.50 -8.09
C GLY A 624 -70.86 -50.49 -6.63
N ILE A 625 -72.15 -50.19 -6.39
CA ILE A 625 -72.74 -50.08 -5.04
C ILE A 625 -73.89 -51.08 -4.84
N SER A 626 -74.25 -51.35 -3.58
CA SER A 626 -75.40 -52.20 -3.26
C SER A 626 -76.73 -51.49 -3.55
N ARG A 627 -77.79 -52.27 -3.80
CA ARG A 627 -79.15 -51.72 -4.04
C ARG A 627 -79.69 -50.91 -2.85
N THR A 628 -79.34 -51.28 -1.62
CA THR A 628 -79.72 -50.55 -0.39
C THR A 628 -78.95 -49.25 -0.24
N THR A 629 -77.67 -49.22 -0.65
CA THR A 629 -76.86 -47.99 -0.69
C THR A 629 -77.39 -46.99 -1.71
N LEU A 630 -77.78 -47.46 -2.91
CA LEU A 630 -78.40 -46.62 -3.93
C LEU A 630 -79.71 -46.00 -3.42
N TRP A 631 -80.57 -46.79 -2.75
CA TRP A 631 -81.83 -46.31 -2.19
C TRP A 631 -81.64 -45.25 -1.10
N ARG A 632 -80.66 -45.42 -0.19
CA ARG A 632 -80.31 -44.39 0.80
C ARG A 632 -79.84 -43.10 0.13
N LYS A 633 -79.01 -43.20 -0.91
CA LYS A 633 -78.49 -42.03 -1.64
C LYS A 633 -79.55 -41.28 -2.43
N MET A 634 -80.54 -41.98 -2.99
CA MET A 634 -81.69 -41.36 -3.65
C MET A 634 -82.57 -40.57 -2.67
N ASN A 635 -82.81 -41.10 -1.46
CA ASN A 635 -83.67 -40.44 -0.47
C ASN A 635 -82.97 -39.34 0.33
N SER A 636 -81.64 -39.32 0.37
CA SER A 636 -80.85 -38.25 1.00
C SER A 636 -80.64 -37.01 0.11
N SER A 637 -81.13 -37.06 -1.13
CA SER A 637 -81.01 -35.98 -2.13
C SER A 637 -82.37 -35.39 -2.53
N SER A 638 -83.45 -35.70 -1.79
CA SER A 638 -84.78 -35.09 -1.95
C SER A 638 -85.01 -33.96 -0.95
#